data_AF-W7X9E6-F1
#
_entry.id   AF-W7X9E6-F1
#
_cell.length_a   1.000
_cell.length_b   1.000
_cell.length_c   1.000
_cell.angle_alpha   90.00
_cell.angle_beta   90.00
_cell.angle_gamma   90.00
#
_symmetry.space_group_name_H-M   'P 1'
#
loop_
_entity.id
_entity.type
_entity.pdbx_description
1 polymer ?
#
loop_
_entity_poly.entity_id
_entity_poly.type
_entity_poly.pdbx_seq_one_letter_code
_entity_poly.pdbx_strand_id
1 'polypeptide(L)'
;MILNVDNFTEIIDWDDFKTDQSSYSDGKYNFLITSEYVIDNYCSLIERNCPQNQTQCQAELDNYLSVDLGSDQSNLIYESSQYSAWSSAQQFKWEQLTDEQKKKIILVNFSASISKSFLANLFLVEIEVFAFYIAFETDGIFLQNEFNMRLNQIDLINNSDFGGPFNCTKNDQGEYSSYKYSDPSQFNGFQYMDQDGESCGGQCSCEYFNVKRLFPIDWRCRPWFRSSFKEYEITFSEPYSDLSTNASDTTITYKITDNINEMNITQEKEMAPIAVQSIDLDLKQIKQRLSSNNNFELEYSYIVSPKTFDYDDNQGYYQLLAMIHPLNNGTVQNIIDIEFQNSTNKQEEINQYLKQVDFMLNTKIRESGCNLIAQNQDMFEIIIRNGQEYLTYFSTLKVCYGNLYTQENLIVGYLAKAISTEVIQTQANIVTQAFKPMQNAIIIAYIICLIFSAILLSLLLGLLLQYNFDNPINILISLLNKAKPNEINQFSEMISLGKIKTQQELKNLIFAINSVITFVDCQILSLLRDQKQIQDDDLIQIYLKALQNFEILENITGIGICQNNISNIYRAQKNQQMSIEFMQKANLNMDQQIDEQEWLFDIRDAKQMQKSNNLLQIIFIFQRTPTL
;
A
#
# COMPACT_ATOMS: atom_id res chain seq x y z
N MET A 1 -29.67 -36.42 -3.23
CA MET A 1 -31.05 -36.95 -3.17
C MET A 1 -31.17 -37.96 -4.30
N ILE A 2 -31.23 -39.27 -4.01
CA ILE A 2 -31.28 -40.31 -5.06
C ILE A 2 -32.76 -40.55 -5.34
N LEU A 3 -33.26 -39.97 -6.44
CA LEU A 3 -34.60 -40.25 -6.95
C LEU A 3 -34.54 -41.55 -7.76
N ASN A 4 -35.46 -42.48 -7.50
CA ASN A 4 -35.62 -43.68 -8.31
C ASN A 4 -36.35 -43.28 -9.60
N VAL A 5 -35.64 -43.28 -10.74
CA VAL A 5 -36.03 -42.55 -11.96
C VAL A 5 -36.84 -43.37 -12.97
N ASP A 6 -37.27 -44.57 -12.57
CA ASP A 6 -37.88 -45.57 -13.47
C ASP A 6 -39.40 -45.43 -13.61
N ASN A 7 -40.06 -44.59 -12.79
CA ASN A 7 -41.51 -44.39 -12.88
C ASN A 7 -41.87 -42.91 -12.62
N PHE A 8 -41.60 -42.05 -13.61
CA PHE A 8 -41.69 -40.59 -13.45
C PHE A 8 -43.11 -40.09 -13.07
N THR A 9 -44.16 -40.81 -13.47
CA THR A 9 -45.56 -40.52 -13.09
C THR A 9 -45.82 -40.65 -11.59
N GLU A 10 -44.98 -41.37 -10.85
CA GLU A 10 -45.09 -41.52 -9.38
C GLU A 10 -44.29 -40.46 -8.61
N ILE A 11 -43.36 -39.75 -9.27
CA ILE A 11 -42.54 -38.68 -8.66
C ILE A 11 -43.34 -37.35 -8.61
N ILE A 12 -44.42 -37.26 -9.38
CA ILE A 12 -45.30 -36.09 -9.47
C ILE A 12 -46.57 -36.41 -8.70
N ASP A 13 -46.55 -36.17 -7.39
CA ASP A 13 -47.78 -36.03 -6.61
C ASP A 13 -47.68 -34.73 -5.80
N TRP A 14 -48.19 -33.65 -6.41
CA TRP A 14 -48.26 -32.32 -5.80
C TRP A 14 -49.72 -31.86 -5.76
N ASP A 15 -50.63 -32.65 -5.19
CA ASP A 15 -51.99 -32.19 -4.82
C ASP A 15 -52.78 -31.44 -5.93
N ASP A 16 -52.46 -31.70 -7.21
CA ASP A 16 -52.89 -30.91 -8.37
C ASP A 16 -54.08 -31.56 -9.09
N PHE A 17 -55.04 -32.06 -8.31
CA PHE A 17 -56.36 -32.44 -8.84
C PHE A 17 -57.21 -31.23 -9.27
N LYS A 18 -56.62 -30.01 -9.30
CA LYS A 18 -57.20 -28.83 -9.92
C LYS A 18 -56.63 -28.68 -11.33
N THR A 19 -57.33 -29.27 -12.30
CA THR A 19 -57.14 -29.07 -13.75
C THR A 19 -57.22 -27.61 -14.22
N ASP A 20 -57.54 -26.67 -13.33
CA ASP A 20 -57.95 -25.30 -13.67
C ASP A 20 -56.85 -24.24 -13.45
N GLN A 21 -55.66 -24.58 -12.95
CA GLN A 21 -54.64 -23.55 -12.65
C GLN A 21 -53.70 -23.19 -13.82
N SER A 22 -53.57 -24.02 -14.85
CA SER A 22 -52.84 -23.66 -16.08
C SER A 22 -53.08 -24.63 -17.23
N SER A 23 -54.18 -24.44 -17.98
CA SER A 23 -54.30 -25.04 -19.31
C SER A 23 -53.39 -24.28 -20.27
N TYR A 24 -52.16 -24.74 -20.46
CA TYR A 24 -51.28 -24.20 -21.51
C TYR A 24 -51.76 -24.65 -22.89
N SER A 25 -51.61 -23.82 -23.91
CA SER A 25 -52.01 -24.12 -25.31
C SER A 25 -51.16 -25.22 -25.96
N ASP A 26 -50.07 -25.65 -25.31
CA ASP A 26 -49.09 -26.65 -25.77
C ASP A 26 -49.28 -28.06 -25.15
N GLY A 27 -50.37 -28.31 -24.42
CA GLY A 27 -50.67 -29.61 -23.82
C GLY A 27 -49.79 -29.98 -22.62
N LYS A 28 -49.11 -28.99 -22.02
CA LYS A 28 -48.32 -29.15 -20.80
C LYS A 28 -49.19 -29.02 -19.56
N TYR A 29 -48.94 -29.88 -18.56
CA TYR A 29 -49.64 -29.86 -17.27
C TYR A 29 -48.61 -29.81 -16.13
N ASN A 30 -48.89 -29.01 -15.10
CA ASN A 30 -48.28 -29.08 -13.75
C ASN A 30 -46.81 -28.66 -13.59
N PHE A 31 -46.17 -28.04 -14.60
CA PHE A 31 -44.80 -27.52 -14.48
C PHE A 31 -44.73 -26.07 -14.94
N LEU A 32 -44.05 -25.20 -14.17
CA LEU A 32 -43.80 -23.80 -14.52
C LEU A 32 -42.55 -23.69 -15.41
N ILE A 33 -42.62 -24.26 -16.60
CA ILE A 33 -41.54 -24.25 -17.60
C ILE A 33 -42.12 -23.79 -18.94
N THR A 34 -41.50 -22.85 -19.63
CA THR A 34 -41.99 -22.37 -20.93
C THR A 34 -40.93 -22.48 -22.01
N SER A 35 -41.35 -22.67 -23.25
CA SER A 35 -40.45 -22.46 -24.39
C SER A 35 -40.23 -20.96 -24.59
N GLU A 36 -38.98 -20.56 -24.84
CA GLU A 36 -38.63 -19.16 -25.17
C GLU A 36 -39.24 -18.71 -26.52
N TYR A 37 -39.75 -19.66 -27.32
CA TYR A 37 -40.31 -19.42 -28.64
C TYR A 37 -41.84 -19.59 -28.71
N VAL A 38 -42.51 -19.78 -27.57
CA VAL A 38 -43.98 -19.83 -27.48
C VAL A 38 -44.48 -18.60 -26.73
N ILE A 39 -44.95 -17.60 -27.48
CA ILE A 39 -45.34 -16.30 -26.91
C ILE A 39 -46.58 -16.38 -26.01
N ASP A 40 -47.49 -17.32 -26.26
CA ASP A 40 -48.76 -17.45 -25.53
C ASP A 40 -48.54 -17.58 -24.02
N ASN A 41 -47.60 -18.42 -23.63
CA ASN A 41 -47.27 -18.67 -22.23
C ASN A 41 -46.73 -17.41 -21.55
N TYR A 42 -45.88 -16.67 -22.27
CA TYR A 42 -45.31 -15.40 -21.82
C TYR A 42 -46.40 -14.34 -21.65
N CYS A 43 -47.15 -14.06 -22.71
CA CYS A 43 -48.12 -12.97 -22.72
C CYS A 43 -49.36 -13.26 -21.86
N SER A 44 -49.75 -14.52 -21.69
CA SER A 44 -50.87 -14.87 -20.80
C SER A 44 -50.54 -14.62 -19.32
N LEU A 45 -49.28 -14.85 -18.90
CA LEU A 45 -48.83 -14.52 -17.54
C LEU A 45 -48.83 -13.00 -17.32
N ILE A 46 -48.38 -12.25 -18.32
CA ILE A 46 -48.39 -10.78 -18.29
C ILE A 46 -49.83 -10.27 -18.23
N GLU A 47 -50.72 -10.73 -19.12
CA GLU A 47 -52.11 -10.28 -19.18
C GLU A 47 -52.86 -10.53 -17.87
N ARG A 48 -52.59 -11.67 -17.20
CA ARG A 48 -53.18 -12.02 -15.90
C ARG A 48 -52.83 -11.01 -14.80
N ASN A 49 -51.60 -10.52 -14.80
CA ASN A 49 -51.06 -9.67 -13.74
C ASN A 49 -51.08 -8.18 -14.07
N CYS A 50 -51.04 -7.84 -15.35
CA CYS A 50 -51.12 -6.49 -15.92
C CYS A 50 -52.07 -6.50 -17.12
N PRO A 51 -53.40 -6.33 -16.92
CA PRO A 51 -54.36 -6.28 -18.02
C PRO A 51 -54.02 -5.17 -19.02
N GLN A 52 -54.25 -5.41 -20.32
CA GLN A 52 -53.82 -4.53 -21.43
C GLN A 52 -54.26 -3.06 -21.33
N ASN A 53 -55.26 -2.74 -20.50
CA ASN A 53 -55.74 -1.38 -20.29
C ASN A 53 -54.91 -0.57 -19.27
N GLN A 54 -53.86 -1.16 -18.68
CA GLN A 54 -52.96 -0.53 -17.71
C GLN A 54 -51.54 -0.40 -18.29
N THR A 55 -51.35 0.55 -19.19
CA THR A 55 -50.07 0.82 -19.89
C THR A 55 -48.91 1.08 -18.92
N GLN A 56 -49.18 1.62 -17.74
CA GLN A 56 -48.17 1.83 -16.69
C GLN A 56 -47.69 0.51 -16.07
N CYS A 57 -48.58 -0.47 -15.88
CA CYS A 57 -48.24 -1.80 -15.36
C CYS A 57 -47.35 -2.57 -16.35
N GLN A 58 -47.66 -2.46 -17.65
CA GLN A 58 -46.84 -3.05 -18.72
C GLN A 58 -45.46 -2.40 -18.83
N ALA A 59 -45.38 -1.06 -18.76
CA ALA A 59 -44.11 -0.34 -18.82
C ALA A 59 -43.22 -0.56 -17.57
N GLU A 60 -43.83 -0.75 -16.39
CA GLU A 60 -43.11 -1.16 -15.19
C GLU A 60 -42.60 -2.60 -15.35
N LEU A 61 -43.42 -3.52 -15.88
CA LEU A 61 -43.04 -4.91 -16.09
C LEU A 61 -41.89 -5.10 -17.08
N ASP A 62 -41.92 -4.41 -18.22
CA ASP A 62 -40.85 -4.49 -19.24
C ASP A 62 -39.50 -3.96 -18.70
N ASN A 63 -39.54 -2.97 -17.80
CA ASN A 63 -38.35 -2.45 -17.12
C ASN A 63 -37.85 -3.37 -15.98
N TYR A 64 -38.71 -4.15 -15.33
CA TYR A 64 -38.32 -5.03 -14.21
C TYR A 64 -37.92 -6.45 -14.67
N LEU A 65 -38.50 -7.00 -15.75
CA LEU A 65 -38.03 -8.26 -16.34
C LEU A 65 -36.64 -8.11 -17.00
N SER A 66 -36.18 -6.88 -17.21
CA SER A 66 -34.86 -6.57 -17.77
C SER A 66 -33.82 -6.15 -16.71
N VAL A 67 -34.19 -6.00 -15.44
CA VAL A 67 -33.29 -5.47 -14.39
C VAL A 67 -33.57 -6.13 -13.02
N ASP A 68 -32.59 -6.91 -12.57
CA ASP A 68 -32.31 -7.34 -11.20
C ASP A 68 -33.37 -8.12 -10.41
N LEU A 69 -32.94 -9.28 -9.90
CA LEU A 69 -33.58 -10.06 -8.84
C LEU A 69 -33.49 -9.34 -7.48
N GLY A 70 -33.92 -8.08 -7.43
CA GLY A 70 -33.94 -7.24 -6.23
C GLY A 70 -35.04 -7.63 -5.23
N SER A 71 -34.88 -7.17 -3.99
CA SER A 71 -35.69 -7.56 -2.82
C SER A 71 -37.12 -7.00 -2.75
N ASP A 72 -37.55 -6.18 -3.71
CA ASP A 72 -38.89 -5.58 -3.70
C ASP A 72 -39.87 -6.42 -4.53
N GLN A 73 -40.43 -7.44 -3.89
CA GLN A 73 -41.29 -8.45 -4.51
C GLN A 73 -42.71 -7.93 -4.71
N SER A 74 -43.04 -7.49 -5.92
CA SER A 74 -44.43 -7.51 -6.38
C SER A 74 -44.88 -8.98 -6.55
N ASN A 75 -46.18 -9.27 -6.44
CA ASN A 75 -46.72 -10.62 -6.71
C ASN A 75 -46.31 -11.14 -8.10
N LEU A 76 -46.17 -10.24 -9.07
CA LEU A 76 -45.75 -10.56 -10.43
C LEU A 76 -44.30 -11.04 -10.50
N ILE A 77 -43.39 -10.41 -9.75
CA ILE A 77 -41.99 -10.85 -9.63
C ILE A 77 -41.92 -12.22 -8.95
N TYR A 78 -42.71 -12.41 -7.88
CA TYR A 78 -42.81 -13.72 -7.24
C TYR A 78 -43.29 -14.78 -8.23
N GLU A 79 -44.37 -14.53 -8.98
CA GLU A 79 -44.92 -15.46 -9.95
C GLU A 79 -43.96 -15.75 -11.11
N SER A 80 -43.34 -14.72 -11.72
CA SER A 80 -42.39 -14.90 -12.83
C SER A 80 -41.13 -15.66 -12.38
N SER A 81 -40.65 -15.41 -11.16
CA SER A 81 -39.50 -16.11 -10.58
C SER A 81 -39.75 -17.60 -10.35
N GLN A 82 -41.01 -18.08 -10.36
CA GLN A 82 -41.30 -19.51 -10.29
C GLN A 82 -41.08 -20.22 -11.63
N TYR A 83 -41.12 -19.48 -12.74
CA TYR A 83 -40.94 -20.06 -14.07
C TYR A 83 -39.46 -20.31 -14.39
N SER A 84 -39.24 -21.22 -15.32
CA SER A 84 -37.99 -21.37 -16.06
C SER A 84 -38.29 -21.44 -17.55
N ALA A 85 -37.31 -21.13 -18.38
CA ALA A 85 -37.46 -21.23 -19.82
C ALA A 85 -36.52 -22.25 -20.43
N TRP A 86 -36.93 -22.83 -21.55
CA TRP A 86 -36.09 -23.69 -22.37
C TRP A 86 -36.15 -23.27 -23.83
N SER A 87 -35.11 -23.59 -24.58
CA SER A 87 -35.07 -23.41 -26.03
C SER A 87 -34.29 -24.52 -26.71
N SER A 88 -34.57 -24.71 -28.00
CA SER A 88 -33.83 -25.59 -28.88
C SER A 88 -33.86 -25.02 -30.30
N ALA A 89 -32.77 -25.20 -31.04
CA ALA A 89 -32.69 -24.80 -32.43
C ALA A 89 -33.63 -25.62 -33.35
N GLN A 90 -34.10 -26.78 -32.89
CA GLN A 90 -34.81 -27.77 -33.71
C GLN A 90 -36.30 -27.87 -33.39
N GLN A 91 -36.71 -27.55 -32.17
CA GLN A 91 -38.07 -27.75 -31.66
C GLN A 91 -38.42 -26.65 -30.67
N PHE A 92 -39.70 -26.29 -30.58
CA PHE A 92 -40.16 -25.29 -29.62
C PHE A 92 -41.45 -25.65 -28.91
N LYS A 93 -42.16 -26.68 -29.37
CA LYS A 93 -43.40 -27.12 -28.73
C LYS A 93 -43.15 -28.32 -27.82
N TRP A 94 -43.81 -28.37 -26.68
CA TRP A 94 -43.59 -29.40 -25.66
C TRP A 94 -43.90 -30.81 -26.18
N GLU A 95 -44.93 -30.95 -27.00
CA GLU A 95 -45.35 -32.21 -27.61
C GLU A 95 -44.35 -32.76 -28.63
N GLN A 96 -43.46 -31.92 -29.17
CA GLN A 96 -42.42 -32.34 -30.12
C GLN A 96 -41.22 -33.00 -29.42
N LEU A 97 -41.04 -32.74 -28.12
CA LEU A 97 -39.94 -33.28 -27.34
C LEU A 97 -40.13 -34.78 -27.07
N THR A 98 -39.02 -35.52 -27.13
CA THR A 98 -38.96 -36.92 -26.68
C THR A 98 -39.11 -37.01 -25.15
N ASP A 99 -39.46 -38.20 -24.65
CA ASP A 99 -39.58 -38.43 -23.20
C ASP A 99 -38.25 -38.21 -22.46
N GLU A 100 -37.12 -38.53 -23.10
CA GLU A 100 -35.79 -38.27 -22.54
C GLU A 100 -35.52 -36.77 -22.40
N GLN A 101 -35.86 -35.98 -23.42
CA GLN A 101 -35.72 -34.52 -23.41
C GLN A 101 -36.61 -33.87 -22.34
N LYS A 102 -37.88 -34.29 -22.26
CA LYS A 102 -38.81 -33.84 -21.21
C LYS A 102 -38.26 -34.14 -19.82
N LYS A 103 -37.73 -35.36 -19.62
CA LYS A 103 -37.11 -35.78 -18.36
C LYS A 103 -35.89 -34.94 -18.00
N LYS A 104 -34.99 -34.66 -18.95
CA LYS A 104 -33.85 -33.75 -18.75
C LYS A 104 -34.31 -32.36 -18.31
N ILE A 105 -35.29 -31.79 -19.01
CA ILE A 105 -35.81 -30.46 -18.71
C ILE A 105 -36.41 -30.39 -17.30
N ILE A 106 -37.21 -31.38 -16.91
CA ILE A 106 -37.84 -31.43 -15.59
C ILE A 106 -36.79 -31.57 -14.47
N LEU A 107 -35.81 -32.47 -14.64
CA LEU A 107 -34.76 -32.69 -13.63
C LEU A 107 -33.89 -31.45 -13.41
N VAL A 108 -33.52 -30.76 -14.49
CA VAL A 108 -32.78 -29.49 -14.41
C VAL A 108 -33.63 -28.43 -13.72
N ASN A 109 -34.90 -28.28 -14.07
CA ASN A 109 -35.78 -27.31 -13.42
C ASN A 109 -35.94 -27.58 -11.92
N PHE A 110 -35.97 -28.85 -11.49
CA PHE A 110 -35.95 -29.17 -10.07
C PHE A 110 -34.64 -28.73 -9.39
N SER A 111 -33.50 -28.94 -10.06
CA SER A 111 -32.20 -28.48 -9.56
C SER A 111 -32.08 -26.95 -9.49
N ALA A 112 -32.80 -26.22 -10.35
CA ALA A 112 -32.82 -24.75 -10.37
C ALA A 112 -33.25 -24.13 -9.03
N SER A 113 -34.05 -24.85 -8.23
CA SER A 113 -34.42 -24.42 -6.88
C SER A 113 -33.20 -24.15 -5.98
N ILE A 114 -32.12 -24.90 -6.18
CA ILE A 114 -30.85 -24.71 -5.46
C ILE A 114 -30.19 -23.40 -5.90
N SER A 115 -30.09 -23.15 -7.20
CA SER A 115 -29.52 -21.91 -7.74
C SER A 115 -30.31 -20.67 -7.31
N LYS A 116 -31.65 -20.73 -7.37
CA LYS A 116 -32.54 -19.64 -6.90
C LYS A 116 -32.36 -19.39 -5.41
N SER A 117 -32.22 -20.45 -4.61
CA SER A 117 -31.92 -20.32 -3.18
C SER A 117 -30.54 -19.73 -2.93
N PHE A 118 -29.53 -20.11 -3.71
CA PHE A 118 -28.18 -19.56 -3.61
C PHE A 118 -28.17 -18.05 -3.87
N LEU A 119 -28.85 -17.60 -4.94
CA LEU A 119 -29.02 -16.17 -5.27
C LEU A 119 -29.64 -15.37 -4.12
N ALA A 120 -30.76 -15.86 -3.59
CA ALA A 120 -31.47 -15.19 -2.50
C ALA A 120 -30.63 -15.08 -1.21
N ASN A 121 -29.58 -15.91 -1.07
CA ASN A 121 -28.69 -15.93 0.09
C ASN A 121 -27.28 -15.40 -0.25
N LEU A 122 -27.05 -14.84 -1.43
CA LEU A 122 -25.76 -14.27 -1.80
C LEU A 122 -25.52 -13.00 -0.98
N PHE A 123 -24.52 -13.02 -0.10
CA PHE A 123 -24.21 -11.90 0.79
C PHE A 123 -23.33 -10.82 0.16
N LEU A 124 -22.68 -11.12 -0.97
CA LEU A 124 -21.80 -10.20 -1.68
C LEU A 124 -22.60 -9.45 -2.74
N VAL A 125 -22.76 -8.15 -2.54
CA VAL A 125 -23.53 -7.27 -3.43
C VAL A 125 -22.71 -6.91 -4.67
N GLU A 126 -21.37 -6.94 -4.57
CA GLU A 126 -20.48 -6.40 -5.60
C GLU A 126 -20.30 -7.29 -6.84
N ILE A 127 -20.57 -8.60 -6.74
CA ILE A 127 -20.59 -9.53 -7.87
C ILE A 127 -21.95 -10.20 -7.85
N GLU A 128 -22.88 -9.61 -8.59
CA GLU A 128 -24.22 -10.15 -8.73
C GLU A 128 -24.19 -11.23 -9.80
N VAL A 129 -24.85 -12.35 -9.51
CA VAL A 129 -25.14 -13.35 -10.51
C VAL A 129 -26.53 -13.04 -11.02
N PHE A 130 -26.66 -12.80 -12.32
CA PHE A 130 -27.95 -12.44 -12.88
C PHE A 130 -28.58 -13.57 -13.70
N ALA A 131 -27.79 -14.52 -14.23
CA ALA A 131 -28.33 -15.67 -14.97
C ALA A 131 -27.69 -17.01 -14.61
N PHE A 132 -28.54 -18.06 -14.56
CA PHE A 132 -28.12 -19.45 -14.47
C PHE A 132 -28.77 -20.27 -15.58
N TYR A 133 -27.96 -21.03 -16.29
CA TYR A 133 -28.46 -21.88 -17.37
C TYR A 133 -27.60 -23.11 -17.60
N ILE A 134 -28.14 -24.04 -18.38
CA ILE A 134 -27.48 -25.28 -18.77
C ILE A 134 -27.84 -25.59 -20.23
N ALA A 135 -26.85 -26.00 -21.00
CA ALA A 135 -27.07 -26.53 -22.34
C ALA A 135 -26.58 -27.97 -22.45
N PHE A 136 -27.36 -28.79 -23.14
CA PHE A 136 -27.05 -30.19 -23.40
C PHE A 136 -26.35 -30.36 -24.74
N GLU A 137 -25.30 -31.17 -24.75
CA GLU A 137 -24.50 -31.35 -25.97
C GLU A 137 -25.28 -32.14 -27.04
N THR A 138 -26.01 -33.17 -26.62
CA THR A 138 -26.65 -34.14 -27.53
C THR A 138 -27.69 -33.53 -28.46
N ASP A 139 -28.46 -32.55 -27.98
CA ASP A 139 -29.63 -32.02 -28.67
C ASP A 139 -29.69 -30.48 -28.68
N GLY A 140 -28.74 -29.81 -28.04
CA GLY A 140 -28.69 -28.35 -27.96
C GLY A 140 -29.86 -27.75 -27.17
N ILE A 141 -30.57 -28.56 -26.37
CA ILE A 141 -31.58 -28.03 -25.47
C ILE A 141 -30.87 -27.18 -24.43
N PHE A 142 -31.32 -25.94 -24.35
CA PHE A 142 -30.89 -24.95 -23.38
C PHE A 142 -32.01 -24.71 -22.37
N LEU A 143 -31.64 -24.58 -21.11
CA LEU A 143 -32.55 -24.22 -20.03
C LEU A 143 -31.95 -23.11 -19.22
N GLN A 144 -32.75 -22.13 -18.86
CA GLN A 144 -32.38 -21.10 -17.91
C GLN A 144 -33.40 -20.99 -16.79
N ASN A 145 -32.92 -20.51 -15.66
CA ASN A 145 -33.72 -20.44 -14.44
C ASN A 145 -34.68 -19.25 -14.40
N GLU A 146 -34.56 -18.34 -15.36
CA GLU A 146 -35.44 -17.19 -15.55
C GLU A 146 -36.57 -17.43 -16.56
N PHE A 147 -37.61 -16.62 -16.40
CA PHE A 147 -38.66 -16.47 -17.38
C PHE A 147 -38.20 -15.51 -18.48
N ASN A 148 -38.06 -16.03 -19.70
CA ASN A 148 -37.62 -15.23 -20.84
C ASN A 148 -38.42 -15.60 -22.08
N MET A 149 -38.51 -14.67 -23.02
CA MET A 149 -39.12 -14.87 -24.32
C MET A 149 -38.19 -14.30 -25.38
N ARG A 150 -37.60 -15.19 -26.16
CA ARG A 150 -36.55 -14.85 -27.13
C ARG A 150 -37.12 -14.53 -28.50
N LEU A 151 -38.36 -14.97 -28.76
CA LEU A 151 -39.01 -14.81 -30.06
C LEU A 151 -39.10 -13.35 -30.51
N ASN A 152 -39.34 -12.40 -29.59
CA ASN A 152 -39.41 -10.97 -29.90
C ASN A 152 -38.05 -10.25 -29.83
N GLN A 153 -37.01 -10.89 -29.29
CA GLN A 153 -35.66 -10.33 -29.15
C GLN A 153 -34.78 -10.59 -30.39
N ILE A 154 -35.18 -11.53 -31.25
CA ILE A 154 -34.41 -11.87 -32.45
C ILE A 154 -34.99 -11.13 -33.66
N ASP A 155 -34.37 -10.01 -34.03
CA ASP A 155 -34.79 -9.17 -35.17
C ASP A 155 -34.91 -9.96 -36.49
N LEU A 156 -34.02 -10.93 -36.71
CA LEU A 156 -34.00 -11.79 -37.90
C LEU A 156 -35.31 -12.54 -38.14
N ILE A 157 -36.02 -12.92 -37.07
CA ILE A 157 -37.30 -13.64 -37.14
C ILE A 157 -38.49 -12.82 -36.67
N ASN A 158 -38.29 -11.68 -36.01
CA ASN A 158 -39.38 -10.83 -35.52
C ASN A 158 -39.98 -9.96 -36.64
N ASN A 159 -40.50 -10.60 -37.68
CA ASN A 159 -41.10 -9.97 -38.84
C ASN A 159 -42.19 -10.84 -39.48
N SER A 160 -42.93 -10.29 -40.43
CA SER A 160 -44.08 -10.95 -41.06
C SER A 160 -43.75 -12.26 -41.79
N ASP A 161 -42.51 -12.44 -42.26
CA ASP A 161 -42.14 -13.64 -43.02
C ASP A 161 -42.12 -14.91 -42.15
N PHE A 162 -41.93 -14.72 -40.84
CA PHE A 162 -41.88 -15.74 -39.80
C PHE A 162 -43.10 -15.73 -38.86
N GLY A 163 -44.09 -14.86 -39.11
CA GLY A 163 -45.32 -14.77 -38.32
C GLY A 163 -45.36 -13.65 -37.27
N GLY A 164 -44.33 -12.80 -37.22
CA GLY A 164 -44.30 -11.61 -36.39
C GLY A 164 -45.10 -10.42 -36.96
N PRO A 165 -45.06 -9.24 -36.31
CA PRO A 165 -44.27 -8.95 -35.11
C PRO A 165 -44.79 -9.72 -33.88
N PHE A 166 -43.86 -10.22 -33.07
CA PHE A 166 -44.12 -10.95 -31.85
C PHE A 166 -44.18 -9.97 -30.68
N ASN A 167 -45.36 -9.79 -30.11
CA ASN A 167 -45.58 -8.97 -28.91
C ASN A 167 -46.85 -9.42 -28.19
N CYS A 168 -47.09 -8.88 -26.99
CA CYS A 168 -48.30 -9.19 -26.21
C CYS A 168 -49.55 -8.41 -26.64
N THR A 169 -49.72 -8.20 -27.95
CA THR A 169 -50.94 -7.65 -28.55
C THR A 169 -51.69 -8.76 -29.26
N LYS A 170 -52.98 -8.90 -28.94
CA LYS A 170 -53.85 -9.87 -29.62
C LYS A 170 -54.28 -9.33 -30.98
N ASN A 171 -54.37 -10.21 -31.96
CA ASN A 171 -54.93 -9.91 -33.28
C ASN A 171 -56.47 -9.78 -33.21
N ASP A 172 -57.12 -9.50 -34.34
CA ASP A 172 -58.59 -9.37 -34.43
C ASP A 172 -59.35 -10.66 -34.04
N GLN A 173 -58.66 -11.80 -33.97
CA GLN A 173 -59.21 -13.10 -33.57
C GLN A 173 -59.01 -13.38 -32.07
N GLY A 174 -58.34 -12.48 -31.34
CA GLY A 174 -58.06 -12.63 -29.92
C GLY A 174 -56.83 -13.50 -29.61
N GLU A 175 -55.99 -13.79 -30.61
CA GLU A 175 -54.82 -14.66 -30.49
C GLU A 175 -53.52 -13.85 -30.58
N TYR A 176 -52.44 -14.32 -29.94
CA TYR A 176 -51.11 -13.73 -30.10
C TYR A 176 -50.45 -14.23 -31.39
N SER A 177 -49.58 -13.40 -31.98
CA SER A 177 -48.78 -13.79 -33.15
C SER A 177 -47.87 -14.97 -32.82
N SER A 178 -47.93 -16.06 -33.58
CA SER A 178 -47.12 -17.26 -33.35
C SER A 178 -46.12 -17.51 -34.48
N TYR A 179 -45.03 -18.20 -34.15
CA TYR A 179 -44.02 -18.54 -35.14
C TYR A 179 -44.60 -19.47 -36.22
N LYS A 180 -44.40 -19.08 -37.48
CA LYS A 180 -45.11 -19.63 -38.64
C LYS A 180 -44.69 -21.05 -39.01
N TYR A 181 -43.45 -21.45 -38.71
CA TYR A 181 -42.87 -22.71 -39.16
C TYR A 181 -42.73 -23.70 -38.00
N SER A 182 -43.08 -24.96 -38.24
CA SER A 182 -42.91 -26.09 -37.32
C SER A 182 -41.79 -27.04 -37.72
N ASP A 183 -41.32 -26.98 -38.96
CA ASP A 183 -40.23 -27.79 -39.50
C ASP A 183 -39.25 -26.94 -40.35
N PRO A 184 -37.92 -27.10 -40.20
CA PRO A 184 -36.93 -26.36 -40.99
C PRO A 184 -37.07 -26.54 -42.51
N SER A 185 -37.72 -27.60 -42.98
CA SER A 185 -37.98 -27.85 -44.40
C SER A 185 -39.03 -26.92 -45.00
N GLN A 186 -39.83 -26.24 -44.18
CA GLN A 186 -40.84 -25.28 -44.63
C GLN A 186 -40.22 -23.96 -45.11
N PHE A 187 -38.93 -23.74 -44.83
CA PHE A 187 -38.11 -22.67 -45.36
C PHE A 187 -36.69 -23.20 -45.65
N ASN A 188 -35.71 -22.32 -45.89
CA ASN A 188 -34.33 -22.77 -46.11
C ASN A 188 -33.60 -23.15 -44.81
N GLY A 189 -34.22 -22.93 -43.65
CA GLY A 189 -33.81 -23.48 -42.35
C GLY A 189 -32.44 -23.03 -41.86
N PHE A 190 -32.17 -21.73 -41.65
CA PHE A 190 -30.94 -21.12 -41.06
C PHE A 190 -29.60 -21.87 -41.25
N GLN A 191 -29.44 -22.57 -42.37
CA GLN A 191 -28.30 -23.42 -42.65
C GLN A 191 -27.23 -22.56 -43.30
N TYR A 192 -25.98 -22.73 -42.84
CA TYR A 192 -24.84 -21.91 -43.27
C TYR A 192 -25.01 -20.43 -42.98
N MET A 193 -25.78 -20.14 -41.94
CA MET A 193 -25.98 -18.81 -41.39
C MET A 193 -25.58 -18.84 -39.92
N ASP A 194 -24.90 -17.79 -39.47
CA ASP A 194 -24.68 -17.59 -38.06
C ASP A 194 -25.96 -17.15 -37.33
N GLN A 195 -25.82 -16.76 -36.07
CA GLN A 195 -26.94 -16.33 -35.23
C GLN A 195 -27.56 -15.00 -35.66
N ASP A 196 -26.80 -14.17 -36.37
CA ASP A 196 -27.22 -12.85 -36.86
C ASP A 196 -27.83 -12.94 -38.28
N GLY A 197 -27.74 -14.12 -38.90
CA GLY A 197 -28.28 -14.41 -40.23
C GLY A 197 -27.27 -14.20 -41.36
N GLU A 198 -26.02 -13.89 -41.02
CA GLU A 198 -24.96 -13.68 -42.00
C GLU A 198 -24.47 -15.02 -42.56
N SER A 199 -24.21 -15.05 -43.86
CA SER A 199 -23.85 -16.29 -44.54
C SER A 199 -22.39 -16.66 -44.33
N CYS A 200 -22.14 -17.90 -43.89
CA CYS A 200 -20.80 -18.47 -43.76
C CYS A 200 -20.14 -18.89 -45.10
N GLY A 201 -20.74 -18.57 -46.26
CA GLY A 201 -20.18 -18.96 -47.56
C GLY A 201 -20.18 -20.47 -47.85
N GLY A 202 -21.03 -21.24 -47.16
CA GLY A 202 -21.28 -22.66 -47.41
C GLY A 202 -20.80 -23.64 -46.34
N GLN A 203 -19.92 -23.22 -45.43
CA GLN A 203 -19.57 -24.01 -44.24
C GLN A 203 -19.17 -23.08 -43.09
N CYS A 204 -19.92 -23.12 -41.99
CA CYS A 204 -19.63 -22.38 -40.77
C CYS A 204 -18.58 -23.09 -39.90
N SER A 205 -17.83 -22.29 -39.14
CA SER A 205 -16.84 -22.74 -38.14
C SER A 205 -17.48 -23.55 -37.00
N CYS A 206 -18.73 -23.22 -36.65
CA CYS A 206 -19.57 -24.02 -35.78
C CYS A 206 -20.31 -25.08 -36.60
N GLU A 207 -20.13 -26.36 -36.24
CA GLU A 207 -20.74 -27.47 -36.97
C GLU A 207 -22.27 -27.47 -36.90
N TYR A 208 -22.84 -26.97 -35.81
CA TYR A 208 -24.29 -26.91 -35.61
C TYR A 208 -24.98 -25.87 -36.52
N PHE A 209 -24.24 -24.91 -37.06
CA PHE A 209 -24.76 -23.99 -38.09
C PHE A 209 -24.76 -24.60 -39.50
N ASN A 210 -24.12 -25.77 -39.70
CA ASN A 210 -24.12 -26.48 -40.99
C ASN A 210 -25.32 -27.41 -41.20
N VAL A 211 -26.20 -27.54 -40.20
CA VAL A 211 -27.46 -28.29 -40.29
C VAL A 211 -28.65 -27.35 -40.37
N LYS A 212 -29.78 -27.83 -40.92
CA LYS A 212 -31.01 -27.05 -40.97
C LYS A 212 -31.59 -26.85 -39.57
N ARG A 213 -32.07 -25.65 -39.27
CA ARG A 213 -32.60 -25.25 -37.96
C ARG A 213 -33.88 -24.43 -38.09
N LEU A 214 -34.76 -24.51 -37.10
CA LEU A 214 -35.95 -23.67 -36.99
C LEU A 214 -35.59 -22.26 -36.55
N PHE A 215 -34.66 -22.14 -35.60
CA PHE A 215 -34.24 -20.87 -35.04
C PHE A 215 -32.78 -20.59 -35.38
N PRO A 216 -32.39 -19.30 -35.53
CA PRO A 216 -31.03 -18.94 -35.92
C PRO A 216 -29.99 -19.18 -34.82
N ILE A 217 -30.42 -19.41 -33.58
CA ILE A 217 -29.54 -19.62 -32.43
C ILE A 217 -29.36 -21.11 -32.19
N ASP A 218 -28.11 -21.54 -32.00
CA ASP A 218 -27.77 -22.83 -31.39
C ASP A 218 -26.74 -22.57 -30.28
N TRP A 219 -27.12 -22.88 -29.05
CA TRP A 219 -26.34 -22.55 -27.85
C TRP A 219 -24.97 -23.20 -27.80
N ARG A 220 -24.81 -24.34 -28.50
CA ARG A 220 -23.53 -25.05 -28.58
C ARG A 220 -22.50 -24.31 -29.43
N CYS A 221 -22.93 -23.32 -30.21
CA CYS A 221 -22.04 -22.45 -30.97
C CYS A 221 -21.53 -21.26 -30.16
N ARG A 222 -22.02 -21.04 -28.92
CA ARG A 222 -21.60 -19.90 -28.11
C ARG A 222 -20.20 -20.11 -27.54
N PRO A 223 -19.39 -19.04 -27.37
CA PRO A 223 -18.01 -19.14 -26.87
C PRO A 223 -17.89 -19.85 -25.54
N TRP A 224 -18.77 -19.55 -24.59
CA TRP A 224 -18.80 -20.19 -23.28
C TRP A 224 -18.98 -21.70 -23.40
N PHE A 225 -19.89 -22.18 -24.26
CA PHE A 225 -20.13 -23.61 -24.45
C PHE A 225 -18.91 -24.29 -25.08
N ARG A 226 -18.38 -23.73 -26.17
CA ARG A 226 -17.23 -24.30 -26.89
C ARG A 226 -15.96 -24.29 -26.05
N SER A 227 -15.78 -23.27 -25.21
CA SER A 227 -14.66 -23.20 -24.27
C SER A 227 -14.67 -24.40 -23.33
N SER A 228 -15.82 -24.77 -22.78
CA SER A 228 -15.95 -25.93 -21.87
C SER A 228 -15.69 -27.28 -22.55
N PHE A 229 -15.84 -27.34 -23.88
CA PHE A 229 -15.56 -28.56 -24.66
C PHE A 229 -14.05 -28.76 -24.85
N LYS A 230 -13.33 -27.68 -25.15
CA LYS A 230 -11.87 -27.70 -25.38
C LYS A 230 -11.05 -27.65 -24.10
N GLU A 231 -11.56 -26.93 -23.10
CA GLU A 231 -10.98 -26.83 -21.78
C GLU A 231 -11.62 -27.85 -20.82
N TYR A 232 -11.19 -27.87 -19.56
CA TYR A 232 -11.67 -28.83 -18.58
C TYR A 232 -12.28 -28.18 -17.33
N GLU A 233 -13.28 -28.87 -16.79
CA GLU A 233 -14.01 -28.58 -15.53
C GLU A 233 -14.61 -27.18 -15.45
N ILE A 234 -13.87 -26.18 -14.93
CA ILE A 234 -14.33 -24.78 -14.86
C ILE A 234 -13.64 -23.92 -15.92
N THR A 235 -14.41 -23.15 -16.68
CA THR A 235 -13.88 -22.09 -17.55
C THR A 235 -14.48 -20.74 -17.19
N PHE A 236 -13.71 -19.69 -17.39
CA PHE A 236 -14.23 -18.33 -17.50
C PHE A 236 -14.16 -17.98 -18.97
N SER A 237 -15.29 -17.64 -19.57
CA SER A 237 -15.29 -17.16 -20.93
C SER A 237 -14.57 -15.82 -21.00
N GLU A 238 -14.02 -15.52 -22.16
CA GLU A 238 -13.66 -14.15 -22.47
C GLU A 238 -14.93 -13.28 -22.56
N PRO A 239 -14.79 -11.95 -22.49
CA PRO A 239 -15.89 -11.06 -22.77
C PRO A 239 -16.49 -11.32 -24.15
N TYR A 240 -17.78 -11.64 -24.20
CA TYR A 240 -18.53 -11.84 -25.45
C TYR A 240 -19.80 -10.98 -25.45
N SER A 241 -20.42 -10.78 -26.61
CA SER A 241 -21.66 -10.02 -26.71
C SER A 241 -22.86 -10.89 -26.36
N ASP A 242 -23.59 -10.53 -25.29
CA ASP A 242 -24.84 -11.18 -24.93
C ASP A 242 -25.91 -11.00 -26.02
N LEU A 243 -26.68 -12.04 -26.28
CA LEU A 243 -27.66 -12.06 -27.38
C LEU A 243 -28.89 -11.21 -27.10
N SER A 244 -29.26 -11.03 -25.83
CA SER A 244 -30.50 -10.32 -25.47
C SER A 244 -30.24 -8.82 -25.29
N THR A 245 -29.07 -8.43 -24.81
CA THR A 245 -28.74 -7.04 -24.44
C THR A 245 -27.70 -6.40 -25.35
N ASN A 246 -26.99 -7.18 -26.17
CA ASN A 246 -25.76 -6.78 -26.89
C ASN A 246 -24.64 -6.24 -25.99
N ALA A 247 -24.79 -6.35 -24.66
CA ALA A 247 -23.77 -5.94 -23.71
C ALA A 247 -22.61 -6.94 -23.70
N SER A 248 -21.42 -6.46 -23.35
CA SER A 248 -20.28 -7.31 -23.06
C SER A 248 -20.53 -8.07 -21.75
N ASP A 249 -20.45 -9.39 -21.81
CA ASP A 249 -20.69 -10.28 -20.68
C ASP A 249 -19.59 -11.33 -20.52
N THR A 250 -19.50 -11.95 -19.35
CA THR A 250 -18.53 -12.99 -19.01
C THR A 250 -19.20 -14.10 -18.22
N THR A 251 -19.06 -15.32 -18.72
CA THR A 251 -19.72 -16.51 -18.18
C THR A 251 -18.71 -17.43 -17.50
N ILE A 252 -19.05 -17.87 -16.30
CA ILE A 252 -18.40 -19.03 -15.68
C ILE A 252 -19.12 -20.27 -16.17
N THR A 253 -18.39 -21.25 -16.70
CA THR A 253 -18.98 -22.56 -17.04
C THR A 253 -18.39 -23.67 -16.19
N TYR A 254 -19.21 -24.68 -15.95
CA TYR A 254 -18.88 -25.96 -15.34
C TYR A 254 -19.27 -27.09 -16.28
N LYS A 255 -18.28 -27.87 -16.68
CA LYS A 255 -18.40 -29.03 -17.57
C LYS A 255 -18.95 -30.22 -16.81
N ILE A 256 -20.13 -30.70 -17.19
CA ILE A 256 -20.72 -31.90 -16.60
C ILE A 256 -20.37 -33.10 -17.48
N THR A 257 -19.84 -34.16 -16.88
CA THR A 257 -19.41 -35.39 -17.56
C THR A 257 -20.05 -36.63 -16.91
N ASP A 258 -20.02 -37.78 -17.59
CA ASP A 258 -20.49 -39.07 -17.06
C ASP A 258 -19.47 -39.75 -16.11
N ASN A 259 -18.54 -38.98 -15.52
CA ASN A 259 -17.54 -39.56 -14.64
C ASN A 259 -18.16 -40.11 -13.34
N ILE A 260 -18.06 -41.42 -13.15
CA ILE A 260 -18.56 -42.12 -11.96
C ILE A 260 -17.53 -42.08 -10.81
N ASN A 261 -16.27 -41.69 -11.09
CA ASN A 261 -15.19 -41.67 -10.10
C ASN A 261 -14.89 -40.24 -9.60
N GLU A 262 -15.60 -39.85 -8.55
CA GLU A 262 -15.48 -38.53 -7.88
C GLU A 262 -14.06 -38.21 -7.37
N MET A 263 -13.16 -39.20 -7.25
CA MET A 263 -11.81 -38.99 -6.72
C MET A 263 -10.78 -38.56 -7.80
N ASN A 264 -11.13 -38.58 -9.09
CA ASN A 264 -10.17 -38.34 -10.18
C ASN A 264 -10.66 -37.33 -11.22
N ILE A 265 -10.66 -36.03 -10.87
CA ILE A 265 -10.97 -34.93 -11.81
C ILE A 265 -10.02 -34.89 -13.02
N THR A 266 -8.86 -35.54 -12.95
CA THR A 266 -7.93 -35.57 -14.10
C THR A 266 -8.50 -36.36 -15.27
N GLN A 267 -9.38 -37.34 -15.01
CA GLN A 267 -10.06 -38.07 -16.09
C GLN A 267 -11.14 -37.23 -16.77
N GLU A 268 -11.80 -36.34 -16.05
CA GLU A 268 -12.84 -35.44 -16.61
C GLU A 268 -12.28 -34.48 -17.67
N LYS A 269 -10.97 -34.21 -17.61
CA LYS A 269 -10.27 -33.39 -18.61
C LYS A 269 -10.40 -33.93 -20.02
N GLU A 270 -10.39 -35.25 -20.16
CA GLU A 270 -10.41 -35.93 -21.46
C GLU A 270 -11.83 -36.38 -21.88
N MET A 271 -12.83 -36.19 -21.03
CA MET A 271 -14.21 -36.61 -21.32
C MET A 271 -14.96 -35.55 -22.12
N ALA A 272 -15.85 -35.97 -23.01
CA ALA A 272 -16.79 -35.05 -23.64
C ALA A 272 -17.85 -34.59 -22.61
N PRO A 273 -18.32 -33.33 -22.68
CA PRO A 273 -19.43 -32.88 -21.85
C PRO A 273 -20.73 -33.59 -22.24
N ILE A 274 -21.53 -33.98 -21.24
CA ILE A 274 -22.95 -34.29 -21.45
C ILE A 274 -23.80 -33.02 -21.42
N ALA A 275 -23.36 -32.05 -20.62
CA ALA A 275 -23.98 -30.75 -20.47
C ALA A 275 -22.96 -29.74 -19.95
N VAL A 276 -23.27 -28.46 -20.12
CA VAL A 276 -22.47 -27.34 -19.65
C VAL A 276 -23.38 -26.46 -18.82
N GLN A 277 -23.10 -26.38 -17.52
CA GLN A 277 -23.78 -25.46 -16.62
C GLN A 277 -23.04 -24.13 -16.60
N SER A 278 -23.77 -23.02 -16.59
CA SER A 278 -23.21 -21.70 -16.80
C SER A 278 -23.84 -20.67 -15.86
N ILE A 279 -23.05 -19.66 -15.54
CA ILE A 279 -23.39 -18.55 -14.67
C ILE A 279 -22.86 -17.26 -15.29
N ASP A 280 -23.74 -16.28 -15.54
CA ASP A 280 -23.33 -14.96 -15.99
C ASP A 280 -23.15 -14.01 -14.80
N LEU A 281 -22.10 -13.18 -14.87
CA LEU A 281 -21.73 -12.26 -13.81
C LEU A 281 -22.07 -10.82 -14.21
N ASP A 282 -22.82 -10.11 -13.37
CA ASP A 282 -23.00 -8.67 -13.54
C ASP A 282 -21.76 -7.95 -12.98
N LEU A 283 -20.94 -7.41 -13.89
CA LEU A 283 -19.73 -6.66 -13.55
C LEU A 283 -19.97 -5.14 -13.43
N LYS A 284 -21.21 -4.64 -13.53
CA LYS A 284 -21.52 -3.20 -13.46
C LYS A 284 -21.06 -2.57 -12.15
N GLN A 285 -21.29 -3.23 -11.01
CA GLN A 285 -20.88 -2.69 -9.71
C GLN A 285 -19.35 -2.62 -9.59
N ILE A 286 -18.63 -3.64 -10.07
CA ILE A 286 -17.16 -3.60 -10.16
C ILE A 286 -16.72 -2.45 -11.07
N LYS A 287 -17.35 -2.27 -12.24
CA LYS A 287 -17.05 -1.17 -13.16
C LYS A 287 -17.24 0.18 -12.48
N GLN A 288 -18.35 0.40 -11.76
CA GLN A 288 -18.61 1.63 -11.02
C GLN A 288 -17.55 1.89 -9.97
N ARG A 289 -17.15 0.87 -9.20
CA ARG A 289 -16.10 0.97 -8.19
C ARG A 289 -14.73 1.29 -8.79
N LEU A 290 -14.35 0.64 -9.89
CA LEU A 290 -13.09 0.92 -10.59
C LEU A 290 -13.09 2.28 -11.30
N SER A 291 -14.28 2.82 -11.59
CA SER A 291 -14.49 4.12 -12.24
C SER A 291 -14.75 5.25 -11.24
N SER A 292 -14.55 5.04 -9.93
CA SER A 292 -14.86 6.05 -8.91
C SER A 292 -13.98 7.30 -8.96
N ASN A 293 -12.87 7.25 -9.71
CA ASN A 293 -12.00 8.41 -9.93
C ASN A 293 -12.53 9.27 -11.08
N ASN A 294 -12.70 10.57 -10.84
CA ASN A 294 -13.22 11.51 -11.83
C ASN A 294 -12.18 11.92 -12.91
N ASN A 295 -10.91 11.57 -12.75
CA ASN A 295 -9.84 11.96 -13.68
C ASN A 295 -9.03 10.75 -14.16
N PHE A 296 -9.52 10.14 -15.24
CA PHE A 296 -8.89 8.96 -15.86
C PHE A 296 -7.54 9.26 -16.52
N GLU A 297 -7.20 10.52 -16.76
CA GLU A 297 -5.86 10.93 -17.22
C GLU A 297 -4.80 10.77 -16.11
N LEU A 298 -5.21 10.75 -14.84
CA LEU A 298 -4.31 10.71 -13.70
C LEU A 298 -4.28 9.34 -13.00
N GLU A 299 -5.44 8.75 -12.72
CA GLU A 299 -5.52 7.47 -12.02
C GLU A 299 -6.80 6.72 -12.37
N TYR A 300 -6.67 5.46 -12.77
CA TYR A 300 -7.80 4.60 -13.13
C TYR A 300 -7.43 3.12 -12.99
N SER A 301 -8.42 2.24 -13.05
CA SER A 301 -8.22 0.81 -12.94
C SER A 301 -9.11 0.05 -13.92
N TYR A 302 -8.63 -1.09 -14.36
CA TYR A 302 -9.31 -1.92 -15.36
C TYR A 302 -8.96 -3.40 -15.15
N ILE A 303 -9.78 -4.28 -15.73
CA ILE A 303 -9.56 -5.73 -15.73
C ILE A 303 -9.40 -6.18 -17.17
N VAL A 304 -8.30 -6.86 -17.47
CA VAL A 304 -8.03 -7.48 -18.76
C VAL A 304 -8.15 -8.99 -18.61
N SER A 305 -8.73 -9.63 -19.61
CA SER A 305 -8.81 -11.06 -19.68
C SER A 305 -7.47 -11.70 -20.08
N PRO A 306 -7.24 -12.98 -19.72
CA PRO A 306 -6.03 -13.67 -20.14
C PRO A 306 -6.05 -14.02 -21.63
N LYS A 307 -4.88 -14.31 -22.20
CA LYS A 307 -4.81 -14.80 -23.58
C LYS A 307 -5.31 -16.25 -23.68
N THR A 308 -6.53 -16.41 -24.17
CA THR A 308 -7.16 -17.72 -24.42
C THR A 308 -7.46 -17.94 -25.91
N PHE A 309 -7.74 -19.19 -26.27
CA PHE A 309 -8.07 -19.57 -27.64
C PHE A 309 -9.38 -18.90 -28.08
N ASP A 310 -9.44 -18.42 -29.32
CA ASP A 310 -10.65 -17.77 -29.85
C ASP A 310 -11.72 -18.82 -30.19
N TYR A 311 -12.80 -18.83 -29.39
CA TYR A 311 -13.88 -19.79 -29.52
C TYR A 311 -15.00 -19.34 -30.48
N ASP A 312 -15.04 -18.06 -30.84
CA ASP A 312 -15.98 -17.50 -31.81
C ASP A 312 -15.64 -18.05 -33.20
N ASP A 313 -14.41 -17.81 -33.66
CA ASP A 313 -13.97 -18.22 -34.98
C ASP A 313 -13.37 -19.64 -35.00
N ASN A 314 -13.16 -20.23 -33.82
CA ASN A 314 -12.47 -21.50 -33.64
C ASN A 314 -11.03 -21.51 -34.19
N GLN A 315 -10.34 -20.36 -34.16
CA GLN A 315 -8.98 -20.19 -34.70
C GLN A 315 -8.23 -19.05 -34.01
N GLY A 316 -6.94 -19.24 -33.74
CA GLY A 316 -6.13 -18.18 -33.12
C GLY A 316 -6.40 -17.99 -31.63
N TYR A 317 -6.23 -16.76 -31.15
CA TYR A 317 -6.35 -16.38 -29.75
C TYR A 317 -7.00 -15.01 -29.65
N TYR A 318 -7.80 -14.81 -28.60
CA TYR A 318 -8.32 -13.49 -28.26
C TYR A 318 -7.18 -12.51 -28.00
N GLN A 319 -7.38 -11.27 -28.42
CA GLN A 319 -6.40 -10.21 -28.26
C GLN A 319 -6.74 -9.40 -27.00
N LEU A 320 -6.15 -9.75 -25.85
CA LEU A 320 -6.18 -9.00 -24.57
C LEU A 320 -7.49 -8.20 -24.37
N LEU A 321 -8.62 -8.89 -24.20
CA LEU A 321 -9.92 -8.23 -24.16
C LEU A 321 -10.12 -7.51 -22.82
N ALA A 322 -10.76 -6.35 -22.85
CA ALA A 322 -11.10 -5.61 -21.65
C ALA A 322 -12.39 -6.20 -21.04
N MET A 323 -12.27 -6.88 -19.89
CA MET A 323 -13.43 -7.28 -19.09
C MET A 323 -14.11 -6.06 -18.48
N ILE A 324 -13.31 -5.16 -17.92
CA ILE A 324 -13.80 -3.91 -17.33
C ILE A 324 -12.81 -2.81 -17.66
N HIS A 325 -13.28 -1.71 -18.23
CA HIS A 325 -12.46 -0.51 -18.41
C HIS A 325 -13.34 0.75 -18.30
N PRO A 326 -12.88 1.85 -17.65
CA PRO A 326 -13.69 3.07 -17.50
C PRO A 326 -14.11 3.71 -18.83
N LEU A 327 -13.24 3.60 -19.83
CA LEU A 327 -13.51 4.07 -21.20
C LEU A 327 -14.24 3.05 -22.10
N ASN A 328 -14.55 1.84 -21.61
CA ASN A 328 -15.28 0.85 -22.42
C ASN A 328 -16.74 1.32 -22.62
N ASN A 329 -17.19 1.30 -23.87
CA ASN A 329 -18.53 1.70 -24.31
C ASN A 329 -19.65 0.67 -24.00
N GLY A 330 -19.32 -0.46 -23.37
CA GLY A 330 -20.25 -1.55 -23.05
C GLY A 330 -20.23 -2.71 -24.04
N THR A 331 -19.39 -2.66 -25.07
CA THR A 331 -19.20 -3.73 -26.06
C THR A 331 -17.86 -4.45 -25.83
N VAL A 332 -17.67 -5.59 -26.50
CA VAL A 332 -16.40 -6.32 -26.46
C VAL A 332 -15.32 -5.47 -27.16
N GLN A 333 -14.25 -5.14 -26.44
CA GLN A 333 -13.18 -4.30 -26.95
C GLN A 333 -11.82 -4.82 -26.51
N ASN A 334 -10.82 -4.71 -27.40
CA ASN A 334 -9.43 -5.01 -27.08
C ASN A 334 -8.85 -3.89 -26.21
N ILE A 335 -8.09 -4.25 -25.17
CA ILE A 335 -7.42 -3.28 -24.30
C ILE A 335 -6.51 -2.34 -25.08
N ILE A 336 -5.85 -2.83 -26.12
CA ILE A 336 -4.95 -2.05 -26.97
C ILE A 336 -5.71 -0.95 -27.71
N ASP A 337 -6.95 -1.21 -28.14
CA ASP A 337 -7.72 -0.19 -28.83
C ASP A 337 -8.26 0.86 -27.89
N ILE A 338 -8.63 0.47 -26.66
CA ILE A 338 -9.10 1.40 -25.63
C ILE A 338 -7.96 2.28 -25.11
N GLU A 339 -6.85 1.66 -24.67
CA GLU A 339 -5.73 2.33 -24.01
C GLU A 339 -4.98 3.28 -24.96
N PHE A 340 -4.91 2.95 -26.26
CA PHE A 340 -4.14 3.70 -27.25
C PHE A 340 -5.02 4.41 -28.28
N GLN A 341 -6.32 4.55 -28.05
CA GLN A 341 -7.27 5.17 -29.00
C GLN A 341 -6.81 6.56 -29.48
N ASN A 342 -6.32 7.38 -28.54
CA ASN A 342 -5.94 8.77 -28.78
C ASN A 342 -4.42 8.97 -28.91
N SER A 343 -3.64 7.88 -28.97
CA SER A 343 -2.18 7.99 -29.03
C SER A 343 -1.70 8.48 -30.40
N THR A 344 -0.86 9.51 -30.40
CA THR A 344 -0.20 10.02 -31.61
C THR A 344 0.89 9.07 -32.15
N ASN A 345 1.52 8.27 -31.28
CA ASN A 345 2.54 7.26 -31.64
C ASN A 345 2.04 5.82 -31.40
N LYS A 346 0.74 5.58 -31.69
CA LYS A 346 0.01 4.35 -31.35
C LYS A 346 0.80 3.06 -31.56
N GLN A 347 1.42 2.84 -32.72
CA GLN A 347 2.12 1.57 -32.99
C GLN A 347 3.38 1.35 -32.16
N GLU A 348 4.15 2.41 -31.88
CA GLU A 348 5.36 2.27 -31.06
C GLU A 348 4.98 1.97 -29.60
N GLU A 349 4.01 2.71 -29.07
CA GLU A 349 3.52 2.53 -27.70
C GLU A 349 2.87 1.15 -27.50
N ILE A 350 2.10 0.64 -28.47
CA ILE A 350 1.54 -0.72 -28.44
C ILE A 350 2.65 -1.78 -28.40
N ASN A 351 3.68 -1.63 -29.23
CA ASN A 351 4.81 -2.57 -29.24
C ASN A 351 5.60 -2.56 -27.94
N GLN A 352 5.67 -1.41 -27.26
CA GLN A 352 6.28 -1.31 -25.93
C GLN A 352 5.38 -1.96 -24.87
N TYR A 353 4.08 -1.64 -24.88
CA TYR A 353 3.08 -2.23 -24.00
C TYR A 353 3.12 -3.76 -24.05
N LEU A 354 3.02 -4.34 -25.24
CA LEU A 354 3.04 -5.80 -25.43
C LEU A 354 4.31 -6.49 -24.91
N LYS A 355 5.44 -5.78 -24.86
CA LYS A 355 6.69 -6.30 -24.27
C LYS A 355 6.68 -6.23 -22.75
N GLN A 356 6.07 -5.19 -22.18
CA GLN A 356 5.95 -4.97 -20.74
C GLN A 356 4.91 -5.90 -20.11
N VAL A 357 3.90 -6.29 -20.90
CA VAL A 357 2.82 -7.17 -20.44
C VAL A 357 2.92 -8.59 -21.01
N ASP A 358 4.13 -9.08 -21.26
CA ASP A 358 4.36 -10.41 -21.84
C ASP A 358 3.76 -11.56 -21.00
N PHE A 359 3.70 -11.37 -19.68
CA PHE A 359 3.03 -12.26 -18.75
C PHE A 359 1.54 -12.46 -19.06
N MET A 360 0.83 -11.43 -19.55
CA MET A 360 -0.58 -11.55 -19.94
C MET A 360 -0.77 -12.36 -21.23
N LEU A 361 0.30 -12.52 -22.02
CA LEU A 361 0.30 -13.27 -23.27
C LEU A 361 0.56 -14.77 -23.08
N ASN A 362 0.75 -15.22 -21.84
CA ASN A 362 0.92 -16.63 -21.53
C ASN A 362 -0.43 -17.37 -21.64
N THR A 363 -0.46 -18.43 -22.45
CA THR A 363 -1.65 -19.28 -22.64
C THR A 363 -1.80 -20.34 -21.56
N LYS A 364 -0.76 -20.57 -20.75
CA LYS A 364 -0.82 -21.50 -19.62
C LYS A 364 -1.37 -20.79 -18.39
N ILE A 365 -2.69 -20.80 -18.29
CA ILE A 365 -3.45 -20.08 -17.25
C ILE A 365 -3.95 -20.97 -16.11
N ARG A 366 -3.64 -22.27 -16.14
CA ARG A 366 -4.05 -23.25 -15.14
C ARG A 366 -2.85 -23.82 -14.40
N GLU A 367 -2.98 -23.95 -13.08
CA GLU A 367 -1.93 -24.46 -12.18
C GLU A 367 -2.53 -25.41 -11.13
N SER A 368 -1.71 -26.35 -10.63
CA SER A 368 -2.13 -27.28 -9.58
C SER A 368 -2.08 -26.64 -8.19
N GLY A 369 -3.10 -26.91 -7.39
CA GLY A 369 -3.26 -26.47 -6.00
C GLY A 369 -3.80 -25.05 -5.87
N CYS A 370 -4.44 -24.76 -4.73
CA CYS A 370 -4.94 -23.42 -4.39
C CYS A 370 -4.12 -22.73 -3.30
N ASN A 371 -3.11 -23.40 -2.74
CA ASN A 371 -2.24 -22.85 -1.70
C ASN A 371 -1.47 -21.59 -2.14
N LEU A 372 -1.38 -21.36 -3.46
CA LEU A 372 -0.65 -20.26 -4.08
C LEU A 372 -1.50 -19.01 -4.33
N ILE A 373 -2.82 -19.03 -4.07
CA ILE A 373 -3.68 -17.85 -4.27
C ILE A 373 -3.28 -16.70 -3.32
N ALA A 374 -2.65 -17.00 -2.18
CA ALA A 374 -2.13 -15.99 -1.26
C ALA A 374 -0.75 -15.41 -1.68
N GLN A 375 -0.08 -15.98 -2.69
CA GLN A 375 1.19 -15.48 -3.22
C GLN A 375 0.92 -14.74 -4.54
N ASN A 376 0.27 -13.58 -4.44
CA ASN A 376 0.05 -12.74 -5.61
C ASN A 376 1.40 -12.33 -6.22
N GLN A 377 1.56 -12.63 -7.51
CA GLN A 377 2.66 -12.09 -8.31
C GLN A 377 2.28 -10.70 -8.75
N ASP A 378 2.65 -9.75 -7.92
CA ASP A 378 2.49 -8.33 -8.19
C ASP A 378 3.53 -7.88 -9.21
N MET A 379 3.07 -7.30 -10.31
CA MET A 379 3.93 -6.81 -11.39
C MET A 379 3.79 -5.31 -11.54
N PHE A 380 4.92 -4.62 -11.70
CA PHE A 380 4.97 -3.16 -11.86
C PHE A 380 5.62 -2.83 -13.19
N GLU A 381 4.90 -2.11 -14.04
CA GLU A 381 5.36 -1.72 -15.37
C GLU A 381 5.14 -0.23 -15.60
N ILE A 382 6.01 0.40 -16.40
CA ILE A 382 5.84 1.80 -16.83
C ILE A 382 5.23 1.79 -18.22
N ILE A 383 3.94 2.07 -18.32
CA ILE A 383 3.22 2.10 -19.59
C ILE A 383 3.19 3.55 -20.10
N ILE A 384 3.57 3.76 -21.36
CA ILE A 384 3.54 5.07 -22.01
C ILE A 384 2.30 5.16 -22.88
N ARG A 385 1.48 6.20 -22.69
CA ARG A 385 0.27 6.44 -23.48
C ARG A 385 0.19 7.89 -23.90
N ASN A 386 0.16 8.14 -25.20
CA ASN A 386 0.18 9.48 -25.79
C ASN A 386 1.30 10.37 -25.20
N GLY A 387 2.49 9.79 -25.00
CA GLY A 387 3.64 10.46 -24.39
C GLY A 387 3.58 10.68 -22.87
N GLN A 388 2.50 10.31 -22.18
CA GLN A 388 2.41 10.33 -20.72
C GLN A 388 2.81 8.97 -20.13
N GLU A 389 3.66 8.99 -19.11
CA GLU A 389 4.07 7.78 -18.39
C GLU A 389 3.09 7.45 -17.25
N TYR A 390 2.74 6.17 -17.14
CA TYR A 390 1.92 5.60 -16.07
C TYR A 390 2.66 4.46 -15.39
N LEU A 391 2.85 4.57 -14.08
CA LEU A 391 3.21 3.41 -13.27
C LEU A 391 1.96 2.55 -13.12
N THR A 392 1.99 1.37 -13.71
CA THR A 392 0.87 0.43 -13.71
C THR A 392 1.21 -0.79 -12.86
N TYR A 393 0.37 -1.04 -11.88
CA TYR A 393 0.41 -2.21 -11.02
C TYR A 393 -0.58 -3.25 -11.55
N PHE A 394 -0.10 -4.47 -11.80
CA PHE A 394 -0.92 -5.60 -12.22
C PHE A 394 -0.99 -6.65 -11.12
N SER A 395 -2.21 -7.06 -10.80
CA SER A 395 -2.49 -8.18 -9.90
C SER A 395 -3.25 -9.27 -10.65
N THR A 396 -2.81 -10.52 -10.48
CA THR A 396 -3.43 -11.66 -11.16
C THR A 396 -4.69 -12.09 -10.42
N LEU A 397 -5.82 -12.14 -11.12
CA LEU A 397 -7.09 -12.65 -10.59
C LEU A 397 -7.12 -14.16 -10.81
N LYS A 398 -7.21 -14.94 -9.71
CA LYS A 398 -7.23 -16.40 -9.75
C LYS A 398 -8.49 -16.94 -9.06
N VAL A 399 -9.04 -18.01 -9.63
CA VAL A 399 -10.15 -18.77 -9.03
C VAL A 399 -9.65 -20.17 -8.67
N CYS A 400 -9.95 -20.60 -7.45
CA CYS A 400 -9.73 -21.97 -6.99
C CYS A 400 -10.92 -22.84 -7.38
N TYR A 401 -10.65 -24.04 -7.88
CA TYR A 401 -11.67 -25.05 -8.15
C TYR A 401 -11.14 -26.46 -7.93
N GLY A 402 -12.03 -27.44 -8.06
CA GLY A 402 -11.76 -28.85 -7.81
C GLY A 402 -12.52 -29.38 -6.60
N ASN A 403 -12.15 -30.57 -6.14
CA ASN A 403 -12.82 -31.30 -5.07
C ASN A 403 -11.96 -31.37 -3.80
N LEU A 404 -12.39 -32.17 -2.82
CA LEU A 404 -11.66 -32.37 -1.55
C LEU A 404 -10.28 -33.02 -1.73
N TYR A 405 -10.00 -33.65 -2.87
CA TYR A 405 -8.80 -34.44 -3.12
C TYR A 405 -7.83 -33.75 -4.08
N THR A 406 -8.36 -33.06 -5.07
CA THR A 406 -7.59 -32.36 -6.11
C THR A 406 -8.11 -30.95 -6.22
N GLN A 407 -7.21 -29.99 -6.06
CA GLN A 407 -7.49 -28.57 -6.20
C GLN A 407 -6.62 -28.02 -7.32
N GLU A 408 -7.17 -27.10 -8.10
CA GLU A 408 -6.48 -26.38 -9.16
C GLU A 408 -6.86 -24.90 -9.09
N ASN A 409 -6.05 -24.05 -9.72
CA ASN A 409 -6.38 -22.65 -9.89
C ASN A 409 -6.34 -22.25 -11.38
N LEU A 410 -7.18 -21.28 -11.70
CA LEU A 410 -7.35 -20.69 -13.03
C LEU A 410 -7.11 -19.20 -12.94
N ILE A 411 -6.24 -18.65 -13.78
CA ILE A 411 -6.14 -17.20 -14.00
C ILE A 411 -7.35 -16.78 -14.84
N VAL A 412 -8.18 -15.90 -14.28
CA VAL A 412 -9.40 -15.40 -14.93
C VAL A 412 -9.25 -13.97 -15.43
N GLY A 413 -8.18 -13.27 -15.04
CA GLY A 413 -7.89 -11.92 -15.52
C GLY A 413 -6.74 -11.27 -14.78
N TYR A 414 -6.46 -10.03 -15.14
CA TYR A 414 -5.43 -9.18 -14.55
C TYR A 414 -6.06 -7.83 -14.17
N LEU A 415 -6.08 -7.52 -12.88
CA LEU A 415 -6.48 -6.21 -12.38
C LEU A 415 -5.29 -5.26 -12.53
N ALA A 416 -5.47 -4.25 -13.36
CA ALA A 416 -4.50 -3.19 -13.58
C ALA A 416 -4.92 -1.92 -12.84
N LYS A 417 -3.98 -1.28 -12.17
CA LYS A 417 -4.13 0.06 -11.60
C LYS A 417 -3.03 0.96 -12.14
N ALA A 418 -3.42 1.95 -12.94
CA ALA A 418 -2.50 2.87 -13.58
C ALA A 418 -2.54 4.24 -12.88
N ILE A 419 -1.35 4.75 -12.56
CA ILE A 419 -1.16 6.05 -11.88
C ILE A 419 -0.15 6.86 -12.69
N SER A 420 -0.53 8.07 -13.11
CA SER A 420 0.36 8.92 -13.88
C SER A 420 1.58 9.33 -13.05
N THR A 421 2.75 9.40 -13.69
CA THR A 421 3.98 9.84 -13.02
C THR A 421 3.88 11.28 -12.53
N GLU A 422 2.99 12.10 -13.11
CA GLU A 422 2.68 13.45 -12.62
C GLU A 422 2.07 13.43 -11.21
N VAL A 423 1.12 12.52 -10.93
CA VAL A 423 0.54 12.36 -9.58
C VAL A 423 1.62 11.94 -8.60
N ILE A 424 2.45 10.96 -8.97
CA ILE A 424 3.54 10.46 -8.14
C ILE A 424 4.53 11.59 -7.82
N GLN A 425 4.91 12.38 -8.83
CA GLN A 425 5.81 13.52 -8.67
C GLN A 425 5.20 14.60 -7.77
N THR A 426 3.91 14.87 -7.93
CA THR A 426 3.18 15.84 -7.10
C THR A 426 3.13 15.40 -5.64
N GLN A 427 2.82 14.14 -5.37
CA GLN A 427 2.83 13.58 -4.02
C GLN A 427 4.24 13.58 -3.42
N ALA A 428 5.25 13.17 -4.19
CA ALA A 428 6.65 13.22 -3.78
C ALA A 428 7.10 14.65 -3.45
N ASN A 429 6.65 15.65 -4.22
CA ASN A 429 6.91 17.07 -3.96
C ASN A 429 6.23 17.54 -2.68
N ILE A 430 4.97 17.16 -2.42
CA ILE A 430 4.26 17.49 -1.18
C ILE A 430 5.00 16.91 0.03
N VAL A 431 5.38 15.63 -0.03
CA VAL A 431 6.16 14.97 1.01
C VAL A 431 7.49 15.69 1.20
N THR A 432 8.24 15.95 0.12
CA THR A 432 9.53 16.63 0.20
C THR A 432 9.42 18.03 0.80
N GLN A 433 8.38 18.79 0.44
CA GLN A 433 8.10 20.10 1.02
C GLN A 433 7.76 20.02 2.51
N ALA A 434 7.01 19.00 2.94
CA ALA A 434 6.71 18.76 4.35
C ALA A 434 7.94 18.35 5.17
N PHE A 435 8.87 17.59 4.59
CA PHE A 435 10.10 17.15 5.26
C PHE A 435 11.18 18.23 5.35
N LYS A 436 11.22 19.20 4.43
CA LYS A 436 12.21 20.28 4.41
C LYS A 436 12.30 21.11 5.71
N PRO A 437 11.20 21.58 6.32
CA PRO A 437 11.27 22.27 7.61
C PRO A 437 11.74 21.35 8.75
N MET A 438 11.40 20.06 8.72
CA MET A 438 11.88 19.09 9.72
C MET A 438 13.39 18.89 9.63
N GLN A 439 13.95 18.76 8.42
CA GLN A 439 15.40 18.70 8.21
C GLN A 439 16.11 19.96 8.73
N ASN A 440 15.57 21.15 8.43
CA ASN A 440 16.13 22.41 8.93
C ASN A 440 16.09 22.49 10.46
N ALA A 441 14.99 22.06 11.08
CA ALA A 441 14.85 22.05 12.54
C ALA A 441 15.88 21.12 13.20
N ILE A 442 16.12 19.93 12.63
CA ILE A 442 17.14 19.00 13.11
C ILE A 442 18.55 19.62 13.04
N ILE A 443 18.90 20.25 11.91
CA ILE A 443 20.21 20.91 11.75
C ILE A 443 20.38 22.05 12.76
N ILE A 444 19.36 22.89 12.93
CA ILE A 444 19.37 23.99 13.91
C ILE A 444 19.54 23.44 15.33
N ALA A 445 18.81 22.38 15.69
CA ALA A 445 18.92 21.74 17.00
C ALA A 445 20.33 21.20 17.25
N TYR A 446 20.95 20.53 16.27
CA TYR A 446 22.34 20.08 16.37
C TYR A 446 23.33 21.23 16.59
N ILE A 447 23.17 22.34 15.85
CA ILE A 447 24.02 23.52 16.01
C ILE A 447 23.85 24.12 17.41
N ILE A 448 22.62 24.26 17.90
CA ILE A 448 22.33 24.76 19.25
C ILE A 448 22.97 23.86 20.31
N CYS A 449 22.83 22.53 20.20
CA CYS A 449 23.46 21.59 21.13
C CYS A 449 24.99 21.69 21.11
N LEU A 450 25.60 21.87 19.94
CA LEU A 450 27.04 22.05 19.79
C LEU A 450 27.52 23.34 20.46
N ILE A 451 26.84 24.46 20.21
CA ILE A 451 27.14 25.76 20.82
C ILE A 451 26.97 25.66 22.34
N PHE A 452 25.88 25.08 22.82
CA PHE A 452 25.63 24.90 24.25
C PHE A 452 26.73 24.04 24.90
N SER A 453 27.13 22.95 24.26
CA SER A 453 28.20 22.08 24.75
C SER A 453 29.54 22.81 24.79
N ALA A 454 29.85 23.63 23.78
CA ALA A 454 31.07 24.44 23.74
C ALA A 454 31.09 25.51 24.85
N ILE A 455 29.97 26.19 25.09
CA ILE A 455 29.83 27.17 26.17
C ILE A 455 30.03 26.48 27.52
N LEU A 456 29.36 25.33 27.75
CA LEU A 456 29.48 24.57 28.99
C LEU A 456 30.93 24.12 29.23
N LEU A 457 31.61 23.61 28.19
CA LEU A 457 33.00 23.20 28.26
C LEU A 457 33.93 24.38 28.58
N SER A 458 33.70 25.53 27.97
CA SER A 458 34.47 26.76 28.25
C SER A 458 34.30 27.23 29.69
N LEU A 459 33.08 27.19 30.24
CA LEU A 459 32.81 27.54 31.63
C LEU A 459 33.48 26.57 32.59
N LEU A 460 33.37 25.27 32.33
CA LEU A 460 34.03 24.23 33.12
C LEU A 460 35.55 24.37 33.09
N LEU A 461 36.13 24.67 31.92
CA LEU A 461 37.56 24.93 31.79
C LEU A 461 37.99 26.17 32.57
N GLY A 462 37.22 27.25 32.51
CA GLY A 462 37.47 28.46 33.29
C GLY A 462 37.49 28.21 34.79
N LEU A 463 36.50 27.46 35.31
CA LEU A 463 36.45 27.05 36.71
C LEU A 463 37.63 26.13 37.07
N LEU A 464 37.97 25.18 36.20
CA LEU A 464 39.09 24.27 36.42
C LEU A 464 40.41 25.03 36.55
N LEU A 465 40.66 26.02 35.68
CA LEU A 465 41.85 26.85 35.72
C LEU A 465 41.89 27.71 36.98
N GLN A 466 40.79 28.39 37.31
CA GLN A 466 40.71 29.28 38.47
C GLN A 466 40.96 28.53 39.78
N TYR A 467 40.33 27.38 39.98
CA TYR A 467 40.40 26.66 41.26
C TYR A 467 41.65 25.79 41.42
N ASN A 468 42.21 25.27 40.33
CA ASN A 468 43.38 24.40 40.40
C ASN A 468 44.70 25.16 40.23
N PHE A 469 44.72 26.31 39.55
CA PHE A 469 45.97 27.04 39.28
C PHE A 469 45.96 28.43 39.91
N ASP A 470 45.03 29.31 39.54
CA ASP A 470 45.09 30.73 39.96
C ASP A 470 45.01 30.89 41.48
N ASN A 471 44.02 30.26 42.11
CA ASN A 471 43.83 30.36 43.56
C ASN A 471 45.02 29.77 44.35
N PRO A 472 45.50 28.54 44.06
CA PRO A 472 46.66 27.98 44.74
C PRO A 472 47.96 28.77 44.52
N ILE A 473 48.21 29.28 43.31
CA ILE A 473 49.39 30.10 43.00
C ILE A 473 49.34 31.40 43.81
N ASN A 474 48.20 32.09 43.85
CA ASN A 474 48.05 33.33 44.62
C ASN A 474 48.24 33.11 46.13
N ILE A 475 47.74 32.00 46.67
CA ILE A 475 47.98 31.61 48.07
C ILE A 475 49.47 31.37 48.31
N LEU A 476 50.16 30.68 47.40
CA LEU A 476 51.58 30.40 47.50
C LEU A 476 52.42 31.68 47.44
N ILE A 477 52.15 32.58 46.49
CA ILE A 477 52.85 33.88 46.39
C ILE A 477 52.67 34.67 47.69
N SER A 478 51.45 34.72 48.24
CA SER A 478 51.21 35.40 49.51
C SER A 478 51.98 34.79 50.69
N LEU A 479 52.11 33.47 50.73
CA LEU A 479 52.90 32.76 51.73
C LEU A 479 54.40 33.10 51.58
N LEU A 480 54.91 33.07 50.35
CA LEU A 480 56.32 33.31 50.04
C LEU A 480 56.77 34.73 50.36
N ASN A 481 55.93 35.73 50.08
CA ASN A 481 56.23 37.13 50.35
C ASN A 481 56.27 37.47 51.86
N LYS A 482 55.69 36.61 52.71
CA LYS A 482 55.58 36.84 54.16
C LYS A 482 56.44 35.91 55.00
N ALA A 483 56.83 34.76 54.46
CA ALA A 483 57.57 33.74 55.21
C ALA A 483 59.07 34.08 55.27
N LYS A 484 59.67 33.81 56.44
CA LYS A 484 61.12 33.89 56.59
C LYS A 484 61.78 32.73 55.81
N PRO A 485 63.03 32.89 55.34
CA PRO A 485 63.72 31.86 54.56
C PRO A 485 63.70 30.45 55.18
N ASN A 486 63.86 30.35 56.50
CA ASN A 486 63.86 29.08 57.22
C ASN A 486 62.46 28.42 57.28
N GLU A 487 61.39 29.22 57.28
CA GLU A 487 60.01 28.76 57.27
C GLU A 487 59.64 28.20 55.88
N ILE A 488 60.18 28.80 54.82
CA ILE A 488 60.02 28.30 53.44
C ILE A 488 60.70 26.94 53.26
N ASN A 489 61.88 26.75 53.86
CA ASN A 489 62.60 25.48 53.83
C ASN A 489 61.84 24.37 54.60
N GLN A 490 61.35 24.66 55.81
CA GLN A 490 60.52 23.71 56.58
C GLN A 490 59.24 23.33 55.82
N PHE A 491 58.59 24.30 55.18
CA PHE A 491 57.39 24.05 54.38
C PHE A 491 57.69 23.15 53.16
N SER A 492 58.81 23.39 52.47
CA SER A 492 59.29 22.55 51.38
C SER A 492 59.62 21.13 51.84
N GLU A 493 60.28 20.96 52.99
CA GLU A 493 60.55 19.65 53.59
C GLU A 493 59.26 18.90 53.92
N MET A 494 58.27 19.57 54.51
CA MET A 494 56.96 18.97 54.80
C MET A 494 56.26 18.45 53.53
N ILE A 495 56.38 19.16 52.41
CA ILE A 495 55.84 18.72 51.11
C ILE A 495 56.65 17.55 50.54
N SER A 496 57.99 17.57 50.67
CA SER A 496 58.88 16.49 50.21
C SER A 496 58.63 15.17 50.94
N LEU A 497 58.35 15.25 52.24
CA LEU A 497 58.04 14.13 53.11
C LEU A 497 56.58 13.69 53.01
N GLY A 498 55.79 14.28 52.10
CA GLY A 498 54.39 13.94 51.87
C GLY A 498 53.45 14.31 53.03
N LYS A 499 53.89 15.13 53.99
CA LYS A 499 53.09 15.58 55.13
C LYS A 499 52.01 16.60 54.71
N ILE A 500 52.22 17.27 53.57
CA ILE A 500 51.25 18.16 52.93
C ILE A 500 51.08 17.71 51.48
N LYS A 501 49.84 17.44 51.06
CA LYS A 501 49.51 17.10 49.66
C LYS A 501 49.36 18.38 48.84
N THR A 502 50.12 18.49 47.77
CA THR A 502 50.05 19.60 46.81
C THR A 502 50.08 19.05 45.38
N GLN A 503 49.70 19.86 44.40
CA GLN A 503 49.84 19.50 42.98
C GLN A 503 51.31 19.48 42.56
N GLN A 504 51.65 18.67 41.55
CA GLN A 504 53.05 18.41 41.16
C GLN A 504 53.75 19.68 40.64
N GLU A 505 53.03 20.53 39.93
CA GLU A 505 53.50 21.82 39.41
C GLU A 505 53.80 22.79 40.55
N LEU A 506 52.90 22.87 41.54
CA LEU A 506 53.09 23.69 42.74
C LEU A 506 54.25 23.16 43.59
N LYS A 507 54.42 21.84 43.67
CA LYS A 507 55.54 21.17 44.33
C LYS A 507 56.88 21.52 43.66
N ASN A 508 56.94 21.49 42.33
CA ASN A 508 58.13 21.86 41.56
C ASN A 508 58.50 23.34 41.79
N LEU A 509 57.51 24.23 41.81
CA LEU A 509 57.72 25.65 42.08
C LEU A 509 58.26 25.89 43.50
N ILE A 510 57.67 25.25 44.52
CA ILE A 510 58.13 25.36 45.91
C ILE A 510 59.55 24.79 46.09
N PHE A 511 59.90 23.71 45.38
CA PHE A 511 61.26 23.18 45.43
C PHE A 511 62.30 24.05 44.75
N ALA A 512 61.95 24.67 43.61
CA ALA A 512 62.83 25.62 42.95
C ALA A 512 63.12 26.81 43.87
N ILE A 513 62.10 27.33 44.55
CA ILE A 513 62.23 28.46 45.49
C ILE A 513 63.04 28.06 46.73
N ASN A 514 62.79 26.87 47.31
CA ASN A 514 63.59 26.39 48.42
C ASN A 514 65.06 26.23 48.02
N SER A 515 65.34 25.64 46.86
CA SER A 515 66.72 25.42 46.38
C SER A 515 67.51 26.71 46.26
N VAL A 516 66.86 27.81 45.87
CA VAL A 516 67.49 29.15 45.82
C VAL A 516 67.83 29.66 47.22
N ILE A 517 66.94 29.44 48.20
CA ILE A 517 67.15 29.84 49.60
C ILE A 517 68.24 28.99 50.26
N THR A 518 68.18 27.66 50.12
CA THR A 518 69.16 26.75 50.74
C THR A 518 70.56 26.92 50.14
N PHE A 519 70.67 27.35 48.89
CA PHE A 519 71.94 27.66 48.23
C PHE A 519 72.69 28.80 48.93
N VAL A 520 71.98 29.82 49.42
CA VAL A 520 72.59 30.96 50.14
C VAL A 520 73.09 30.52 51.51
N ASP A 521 72.27 29.80 52.28
CA ASP A 521 72.64 29.30 53.61
C ASP A 521 73.79 28.28 53.55
N CYS A 522 73.78 27.37 52.57
CA CYS A 522 74.86 26.39 52.39
C CYS A 522 76.19 27.02 52.00
N GLN A 523 76.20 28.09 51.19
CA GLN A 523 77.44 28.77 50.83
C GLN A 523 78.04 29.57 52.00
N ILE A 524 77.20 30.18 52.85
CA ILE A 524 77.68 30.87 54.06
C ILE A 524 78.22 29.85 55.08
N LEU A 525 77.54 28.72 55.27
CA LEU A 525 77.96 27.66 56.20
C LEU A 525 79.22 26.91 55.74
N SER A 526 79.41 26.67 54.44
CA SER A 526 80.63 26.05 53.91
C SER A 526 81.85 26.94 54.14
N LEU A 527 81.69 28.26 53.96
CA LEU A 527 82.77 29.23 54.19
C LEU A 527 83.14 29.40 55.66
N LEU A 528 82.18 29.25 56.59
CA LEU A 528 82.45 29.26 58.03
C LEU A 528 83.14 27.99 58.52
N ARG A 529 82.89 26.83 57.88
CA ARG A 529 83.45 25.53 58.28
C ARG A 529 84.93 25.37 57.89
N ASP A 530 85.37 26.04 56.84
CA ASP A 530 86.73 25.86 56.26
C ASP A 530 87.83 26.72 56.92
N GLN A 531 87.54 27.48 58.00
CA GLN A 531 88.50 28.35 58.74
C GLN A 531 89.40 29.24 57.86
N LYS A 532 88.99 29.58 56.63
CA LYS A 532 89.66 30.62 55.85
C LYS A 532 89.31 31.97 56.45
N GLN A 533 90.31 32.85 56.61
CA GLN A 533 90.06 34.28 56.81
C GLN A 533 89.24 34.76 55.60
N ILE A 534 87.96 34.97 55.80
CA ILE A 534 87.06 35.42 54.74
C ILE A 534 87.44 36.87 54.43
N GLN A 535 87.83 37.16 53.19
CA GLN A 535 87.91 38.53 52.75
C GLN A 535 86.47 39.05 52.61
N ASP A 536 86.20 40.20 53.22
CA ASP A 536 84.89 40.84 53.24
C ASP A 536 84.27 40.99 51.82
N ASP A 537 85.09 41.08 50.78
CA ASP A 537 84.66 41.20 49.37
C ASP A 537 83.99 39.92 48.82
N ASP A 538 84.43 38.73 49.24
CA ASP A 538 83.79 37.46 48.85
C ASP A 538 82.40 37.32 49.49
N LEU A 539 82.26 37.79 50.73
CA LEU A 539 81.00 37.76 51.46
C LEU A 539 79.97 38.71 50.82
N ILE A 540 80.44 39.88 50.37
CA ILE A 540 79.62 40.83 49.61
C ILE A 540 79.13 40.21 48.30
N GLN A 541 79.99 39.53 47.54
CA GLN A 541 79.58 38.89 46.28
C GLN A 541 78.50 37.83 46.47
N ILE A 542 78.59 37.06 47.56
CA ILE A 542 77.58 36.04 47.90
C ILE A 542 76.25 36.70 48.23
N TYR A 543 76.25 37.74 49.07
CA TYR A 543 75.01 38.45 49.38
C TYR A 543 74.46 39.24 48.19
N LEU A 544 75.29 39.74 47.27
CA LEU A 544 74.82 40.38 46.03
C LEU A 544 74.15 39.37 45.09
N LYS A 545 74.69 38.16 44.98
CA LYS A 545 74.06 37.08 44.21
C LYS A 545 72.76 36.59 44.86
N ALA A 546 72.73 36.51 46.19
CA ALA A 546 71.53 36.20 46.96
C ALA A 546 70.47 37.30 46.78
N LEU A 547 70.88 38.57 46.81
CA LEU A 547 70.03 39.72 46.57
C LEU A 547 69.38 39.66 45.18
N GLN A 548 70.13 39.41 44.11
CA GLN A 548 69.58 39.23 42.76
C GLN A 548 68.55 38.10 42.70
N ASN A 549 68.83 36.98 43.38
CA ASN A 549 67.89 35.87 43.43
C ASN A 549 66.60 36.25 44.19
N PHE A 550 66.71 36.98 45.30
CA PHE A 550 65.53 37.45 46.02
C PHE A 550 64.77 38.56 45.27
N GLU A 551 65.44 39.37 44.45
CA GLU A 551 64.81 40.33 43.52
C GLU A 551 63.99 39.61 42.44
N ILE A 552 64.52 38.54 41.83
CA ILE A 552 63.78 37.72 40.85
C ILE A 552 62.55 37.07 41.49
N LEU A 553 62.63 36.72 42.77
CA LEU A 553 61.55 36.09 43.53
C LEU A 553 60.62 37.10 44.21
N GLU A 554 60.85 38.41 44.02
CA GLU A 554 60.12 39.50 44.68
C GLU A 554 60.04 39.34 46.22
N ASN A 555 61.04 38.69 46.83
CA ASN A 555 61.08 38.46 48.28
C ASN A 555 61.69 39.68 48.99
N ILE A 556 60.84 40.66 49.28
CA ILE A 556 61.21 41.93 49.88
C ILE A 556 61.97 41.75 51.21
N THR A 557 61.59 40.76 52.03
CA THR A 557 62.28 40.46 53.28
C THR A 557 63.69 39.89 53.07
N GLY A 558 63.86 38.97 52.12
CA GLY A 558 65.16 38.42 51.73
C GLY A 558 66.09 39.46 51.11
N ILE A 559 65.54 40.35 50.28
CA ILE A 559 66.22 41.54 49.74
C ILE A 559 66.73 42.43 50.88
N GLY A 560 65.86 42.78 51.83
CA GLY A 560 66.20 43.64 52.96
C GLY A 560 67.28 43.03 53.87
N ILE A 561 67.20 41.72 54.15
CA ILE A 561 68.24 41.00 54.93
C ILE A 561 69.59 41.03 54.20
N CYS A 562 69.62 40.75 52.90
CA CYS A 562 70.87 40.77 52.13
C CYS A 562 71.50 42.16 52.13
N GLN A 563 70.71 43.20 51.89
CA GLN A 563 71.18 44.59 51.88
C GLN A 563 71.68 45.05 53.26
N ASN A 564 70.99 44.68 54.34
CA ASN A 564 71.43 44.96 55.71
C ASN A 564 72.77 44.26 56.03
N ASN A 565 72.91 42.98 55.67
CA ASN A 565 74.15 42.25 55.87
C ASN A 565 75.32 42.85 55.04
N ILE A 566 75.09 43.21 53.78
CA ILE A 566 76.08 43.92 52.94
C ILE A 566 76.49 45.25 53.59
N SER A 567 75.51 46.01 54.09
CA SER A 567 75.78 47.28 54.79
C SER A 567 76.69 47.09 56.01
N ASN A 568 76.43 46.06 56.82
CA ASN A 568 77.23 45.75 58.01
C ASN A 568 78.67 45.35 57.65
N ILE A 569 78.88 44.63 56.54
CA ILE A 569 80.22 44.28 56.05
C ILE A 569 80.98 45.52 55.60
N TYR A 570 80.37 46.38 54.78
CA TYR A 570 80.98 47.66 54.39
C TYR A 570 81.28 48.57 55.59
N ARG A 571 80.45 48.51 56.64
CA ARG A 571 80.71 49.21 57.91
C ARG A 571 81.98 48.68 58.58
N ALA A 572 82.15 47.36 58.62
CA ALA A 572 83.34 46.72 59.18
C ALA A 572 84.61 47.08 58.39
N GLN A 573 84.52 47.20 57.06
CA GLN A 573 85.58 47.70 56.18
C GLN A 573 85.87 49.21 56.32
N LYS A 574 85.15 49.94 57.18
CA LYS A 574 85.19 51.41 57.33
C LYS A 574 84.78 52.19 56.08
N ASN A 575 84.10 51.55 55.11
CA ASN A 575 83.51 52.22 53.96
C ASN A 575 82.10 52.73 54.31
N GLN A 576 82.05 53.87 55.00
CA GLN A 576 80.80 54.44 55.52
C GLN A 576 79.81 54.81 54.42
N GLN A 577 80.27 55.28 53.27
CA GLN A 577 79.40 55.70 52.17
C GLN A 577 78.59 54.51 51.63
N MET A 578 79.27 53.42 51.27
CA MET A 578 78.61 52.20 50.77
C MET A 578 77.72 51.54 51.84
N SER A 579 78.15 51.58 53.11
CA SER A 579 77.35 51.07 54.23
C SER A 579 76.01 51.80 54.35
N ILE A 580 76.02 53.14 54.30
CA ILE A 580 74.79 53.96 54.38
C ILE A 580 73.90 53.70 53.16
N GLU A 581 74.45 53.66 51.94
CA GLU A 581 73.67 53.40 50.73
C GLU A 581 72.91 52.06 50.81
N PHE A 582 73.58 50.99 51.23
CA PHE A 582 72.92 49.69 51.38
C PHE A 582 71.94 49.64 52.55
N MET A 583 72.20 50.34 53.65
CA MET A 583 71.25 50.45 54.77
C MET A 583 69.99 51.22 54.36
N GLN A 584 70.14 52.29 53.59
CA GLN A 584 69.00 53.07 53.07
C GLN A 584 68.16 52.24 52.11
N LYS A 585 68.79 51.46 51.23
CA LYS A 585 68.07 50.51 50.37
C LYS A 585 67.31 49.46 51.19
N ALA A 586 67.94 48.91 52.23
CA ALA A 586 67.30 47.95 53.12
C ALA A 586 66.06 48.54 53.82
N ASN A 587 66.17 49.78 54.30
CA ASN A 587 65.07 50.49 54.96
C ASN A 587 63.96 50.86 53.97
N LEU A 588 64.27 51.37 52.78
CA LEU A 588 63.27 51.69 51.75
C LEU A 588 62.44 50.46 51.37
N ASN A 589 63.07 49.30 51.26
CA ASN A 589 62.38 48.05 50.97
C ASN A 589 61.52 47.57 52.16
N MET A 590 61.95 47.82 53.40
CA MET A 590 61.12 47.55 54.59
C MET A 590 59.95 48.52 54.73
N ASP A 591 60.12 49.79 54.37
CA ASP A 591 59.05 50.79 54.38
C ASP A 591 58.01 50.49 53.29
N GLN A 592 58.42 50.08 52.09
CA GLN A 592 57.51 49.53 51.07
C GLN A 592 56.69 48.34 51.57
N GLN A 593 57.31 47.45 52.38
CA GLN A 593 56.61 46.32 52.97
C GLN A 593 55.53 46.74 53.99
N ILE A 594 55.70 47.88 54.65
CA ILE A 594 54.73 48.43 55.62
C ILE A 594 53.58 49.14 54.88
N ASP A 595 53.89 49.96 53.87
CA ASP A 595 52.88 50.66 53.05
C ASP A 595 52.00 49.68 52.25
N GLU A 596 52.57 48.60 51.69
CA GLU A 596 51.80 47.56 51.00
C GLU A 596 50.86 46.79 51.95
N GLN A 597 51.23 46.66 53.23
CA GLN A 597 50.37 46.01 54.23
C GLN A 597 49.20 46.91 54.65
N GLU A 598 49.39 48.22 54.75
CA GLU A 598 48.29 49.18 55.00
C GLU A 598 47.33 49.26 53.80
N TRP A 599 47.84 49.32 52.56
CA TRP A 599 47.01 49.35 51.34
C TRP A 599 46.19 48.06 51.14
N LEU A 600 46.75 46.89 51.46
CA LEU A 600 46.02 45.61 51.40
C LEU A 600 44.94 45.49 52.49
N PHE A 601 45.07 46.21 53.60
CA PHE A 601 44.04 46.29 54.65
C PHE A 601 42.84 47.10 54.14
N ASP A 602 43.08 48.26 53.52
CA ASP A 602 42.04 49.12 52.94
C ASP A 602 41.25 48.46 51.78
N ILE A 603 41.91 47.64 50.95
CA ILE A 603 41.23 46.88 49.88
C ILE A 603 40.34 45.76 50.43
N ARG A 604 40.70 45.18 51.59
CA ARG A 604 39.89 44.13 52.23
C ARG A 604 38.58 44.71 52.74
N ASP A 605 38.62 45.88 53.35
CA ASP A 605 37.43 46.59 53.83
C ASP A 605 36.55 47.07 52.65
N ALA A 606 37.15 47.53 51.56
CA ALA A 606 36.42 47.90 50.34
C ALA A 606 35.71 46.70 49.67
N LYS A 607 36.35 45.53 49.61
CA LYS A 607 35.74 44.29 49.09
C LYS A 607 34.64 43.75 50.00
N GLN A 608 34.72 43.96 51.32
CA GLN A 608 33.68 43.55 52.26
C GLN A 608 32.42 44.43 52.11
N MET A 609 32.58 45.72 51.83
CA MET A 609 31.47 46.63 51.48
C MET A 609 30.85 46.35 50.10
N GLN A 610 31.63 45.92 49.11
CA GLN A 610 31.10 45.57 47.79
C GLN A 610 30.29 44.26 47.79
N LYS A 611 30.65 43.31 48.67
CA LYS A 611 29.92 42.04 48.84
C LYS A 611 28.55 42.23 49.50
N SER A 612 28.39 43.21 50.39
CA SER A 612 27.08 43.56 50.98
C SER A 612 26.14 44.26 49.98
N ASN A 613 26.67 45.04 49.04
CA ASN A 613 25.85 45.71 48.01
C ASN A 613 25.35 44.76 46.91
N ASN A 614 26.14 43.76 46.53
CA ASN A 614 25.72 42.77 45.53
C ASN A 614 24.67 41.76 46.07
N LEU A 615 24.63 41.53 47.39
CA LEU A 615 23.56 40.72 48.01
C LEU A 615 22.20 41.45 48.03
N LEU A 616 22.19 42.78 48.05
CA LEU A 616 20.97 43.60 47.97
C LEU A 616 20.40 43.69 46.54
N GLN A 617 21.21 43.51 45.50
CA GLN A 617 20.74 43.50 44.11
C GLN A 617 20.21 42.14 43.61
N ILE A 618 20.48 41.04 44.32
CA ILE A 618 20.01 39.69 43.94
C ILE A 618 18.60 39.38 44.50
N ILE A 619 18.04 40.23 45.38
CA ILE A 619 16.71 40.01 45.99
C ILE A 619 15.55 40.63 45.17
N PHE A 620 15.81 41.38 44.10
CA PHE A 620 14.78 41.92 43.21
C PHE A 620 15.07 41.53 41.75
N ILE A 621 14.63 40.35 41.31
CA ILE A 621 14.14 40.01 39.96
C ILE A 621 13.60 38.57 40.06
N PHE A 622 12.37 38.43 40.57
CA PHE A 622 11.48 37.29 40.29
C PHE A 622 10.09 37.71 40.74
N GLN A 623 9.32 38.36 39.86
CA GLN A 623 7.85 38.37 39.90
C GLN A 623 7.23 39.04 38.67
N ARG A 624 6.22 38.34 38.11
CA ARG A 624 5.17 38.72 37.13
C ARG A 624 5.40 38.46 35.62
N THR A 625 4.95 37.27 35.17
CA THR A 625 3.81 36.93 34.24
C THR A 625 3.42 37.89 33.09
N PRO A 626 2.69 37.51 31.99
CA PRO A 626 1.85 36.30 31.76
C PRO A 626 1.85 35.71 30.30
N THR A 627 1.07 34.62 30.14
CA THR A 627 0.34 34.12 28.94
C THR A 627 0.58 34.72 27.55
N LEU A 628 0.92 33.85 26.60
CA LEU A 628 0.12 33.55 25.40
C LEU A 628 0.20 32.04 25.11
#